data_AF-A0A2V8PQ76-F1
#
_entry.id   AF-A0A2V8PQ76-F1
#
_cell.length_a   1.000
_cell.length_b   1.000
_cell.length_c   1.000
_cell.angle_alpha   90.00
_cell.angle_beta   90.00
_cell.angle_gamma   90.00
#
_symmetry.space_group_name_H-M   'P 1'
#
loop_
_entity.id
_entity.type
_entity.pdbx_description
1 polymer ?
#
loop_
_entity_poly.entity_id
_entity_poly.type
_entity_poly.pdbx_seq_one_letter_code
_entity_poly.pdbx_strand_id
1 'polypeptide(L)'
;GLAVLNPTSGKIERETKAGYYPYTVRYISGKLFVTVLGEDKVFVFDRELRLTKTISVGRTPQESCRDGRRLYVVNTGADSLSVVDTQTDRITSTISLAEKGSRFGVAPTSCAVEGNRLYVTLGNSNAVAVFDRKTNKRLSLIPAGWYPTKVLANEQQLFVLNAKGVWPRHPNPKGPAGAGPSRTGDYVLTLLKGTVSIIEQKDAQKNQGAWTETVNRSGPLFDAKAGFKLPIKYIFYVIKENRTYDQVLGDLGRGNGDSKLTIFGRSVTPVHHQLANDFVTLDNFFCNGEISVLGHSFTTSGYASPFIEWLGNLTYSNRWNAKNNPCSTPEVACVGGGYPYGMVPATTSPAYLWDRLDEKGVDYRIYGENYFLFTRAYKIFTDLYGPEGELAKKFYAKVIEVASSGDDRGTEFNELAKPYFDRAKTRADAYNLLGDPGFISRLSHFLTGDYTFATVLKRDDRLRHRFADYLYHYPFSFRSWDLKYSDLDRVREWKKDFETQLRLGHVAQLSYIWLPNDHTDGSSKKILDAYQFMAQNDAAVGRVIETISHSPIWKESLILMEEDDAQNGPDHVDATRTIAFAAGPYVKRGALVGDRYDQLSMLRTIEILLGLAPLNSNEAMAAPMFGIFTDKPNVQSFTPARISERIADADRERYRQLGP
;
A
#
# COMPACT_ATOMS: atom_id res chain seq x y z
N GLY A 1 14.91 20.57 4.05
CA GLY A 1 15.24 21.93 3.57
C GLY A 1 16.12 21.84 2.34
N LEU A 2 16.57 22.99 1.83
CA LEU A 2 17.64 23.09 0.84
C LEU A 2 18.84 23.74 1.53
N ALA A 3 20.03 23.16 1.39
CA ALA A 3 21.24 23.61 2.09
C ALA A 3 22.47 23.66 1.17
N VAL A 4 23.39 24.57 1.49
CA VAL A 4 24.74 24.63 0.92
C VAL A 4 25.71 24.06 1.93
N LEU A 5 26.38 22.97 1.56
CA LEU A 5 27.36 22.27 2.39
C LEU A 5 28.77 22.66 1.96
N ASN A 6 29.64 22.96 2.93
CA ASN A 6 31.07 23.02 2.70
C ASN A 6 31.66 21.60 2.66
N PRO A 7 32.20 21.14 1.52
CA PRO A 7 32.67 19.75 1.41
C PRO A 7 33.93 19.46 2.25
N THR A 8 34.72 20.48 2.59
CA THR A 8 35.94 20.32 3.38
C THR A 8 35.64 20.20 4.87
N SER A 9 34.72 21.03 5.38
CA SER A 9 34.37 21.03 6.81
C SER A 9 33.18 20.15 7.16
N GLY A 10 32.38 19.74 6.16
CA GLY A 10 31.13 19.01 6.35
C GLY A 10 30.01 19.84 7.00
N LYS A 11 30.20 21.16 7.16
CA LYS A 11 29.21 22.05 7.79
C LYS A 11 28.24 22.63 6.78
N ILE A 12 27.00 22.84 7.23
CA ILE A 12 26.00 23.64 6.52
C ILE A 12 26.39 25.12 6.66
N GLU A 13 26.61 25.80 5.53
CA GLU A 13 26.94 27.23 5.50
C GLU A 13 25.70 28.11 5.42
N ARG A 14 24.67 27.63 4.70
CA ARG A 14 23.38 28.30 4.49
C ARG A 14 22.30 27.26 4.26
N GLU A 15 21.08 27.54 4.73
CA GLU A 15 19.92 26.71 4.46
C GLU A 15 18.62 27.50 4.34
N THR A 16 17.61 26.88 3.74
CA THR A 16 16.26 27.45 3.59
C THR A 16 15.20 26.34 3.56
N LYS A 17 13.93 26.72 3.77
CA LYS A 17 12.78 25.82 3.57
C LYS A 17 12.54 25.61 2.08
N ALA A 18 12.24 24.38 1.69
CA ALA A 18 12.07 23.99 0.28
C ALA A 18 10.78 23.18 0.09
N GLY A 19 9.65 23.77 0.46
CA GLY A 19 8.33 23.16 0.30
C GLY A 19 8.15 21.84 1.06
N TYR A 20 7.11 21.10 0.67
CA TYR A 20 6.73 19.83 1.28
C TYR A 20 7.38 18.63 0.59
N TYR A 21 8.25 17.93 1.32
CA TYR A 21 9.04 16.80 0.81
C TYR A 21 9.89 17.16 -0.42
N PRO A 22 10.87 18.09 -0.30
CA PRO A 22 11.86 18.29 -1.34
C PRO A 22 12.69 17.01 -1.54
N TYR A 23 13.04 16.69 -2.79
CA TYR A 23 13.73 15.43 -3.09
C TYR A 23 15.04 15.61 -3.85
N THR A 24 15.00 16.14 -5.08
CA THR A 24 16.22 16.36 -5.86
C THR A 24 16.49 17.84 -6.05
N VAL A 25 17.76 18.21 -6.13
CA VAL A 25 18.21 19.54 -6.55
C VAL A 25 19.11 19.43 -7.79
N ARG A 26 18.91 20.34 -8.75
CA ARG A 26 19.74 20.50 -9.94
C ARG A 26 20.18 21.95 -10.10
N TYR A 27 21.49 22.15 -10.16
CA TYR A 27 22.07 23.44 -10.53
C TYR A 27 22.15 23.57 -12.05
N ILE A 28 21.45 24.55 -12.61
CA ILE A 28 21.40 24.81 -14.05
C ILE A 28 21.45 26.32 -14.28
N SER A 29 22.48 26.79 -14.98
CA SER A 29 22.62 28.19 -15.41
C SER A 29 22.41 29.21 -14.28
N GLY A 30 22.98 28.98 -13.09
CA GLY A 30 22.88 29.89 -11.95
C GLY A 30 21.67 29.68 -11.04
N LYS A 31 20.76 28.77 -11.37
CA LYS A 31 19.54 28.48 -10.61
C LYS A 31 19.58 27.07 -10.03
N LEU A 32 18.91 26.88 -8.90
CA LEU A 32 18.69 25.60 -8.23
C LEU A 32 17.24 25.18 -8.43
N PHE A 33 17.02 24.14 -9.22
CA PHE A 33 15.71 23.54 -9.44
C PHE A 33 15.52 22.39 -8.45
N VAL A 34 14.50 22.51 -7.59
CA VAL A 34 14.20 21.55 -6.53
C VAL A 34 12.84 20.91 -6.78
N THR A 35 12.78 19.58 -6.89
CA THR A 35 11.49 18.88 -6.94
C THR A 35 10.86 18.82 -5.56
N VAL A 36 9.56 19.07 -5.48
CA VAL A 36 8.78 19.12 -4.23
C VAL A 36 7.58 18.19 -4.36
N LEU A 37 7.69 16.99 -3.78
CA LEU A 37 6.74 15.89 -3.99
C LEU A 37 5.34 16.24 -3.48
N GLY A 38 5.26 16.83 -2.28
CA GLY A 38 3.98 17.11 -1.62
C GLY A 38 3.19 18.26 -2.24
N GLU A 39 3.77 18.99 -3.20
CA GLU A 39 3.13 20.13 -3.85
C GLU A 39 3.00 20.00 -5.37
N ASP A 40 3.44 18.87 -5.96
CA ASP A 40 3.44 18.66 -7.41
C ASP A 40 4.14 19.78 -8.19
N LYS A 41 5.27 20.27 -7.66
CA LYS A 41 6.00 21.43 -8.18
C LYS A 41 7.50 21.22 -8.29
N VAL A 42 8.12 22.06 -9.11
CA VAL A 42 9.53 22.40 -9.03
C VAL A 42 9.69 23.83 -8.50
N PHE A 43 10.47 23.98 -7.44
CA PHE A 43 10.86 25.27 -6.89
C PHE A 43 12.18 25.71 -7.50
N VAL A 44 12.30 26.99 -7.83
CA VAL A 44 13.49 27.57 -8.45
C VAL A 44 14.09 28.57 -7.47
N PHE A 45 15.27 28.27 -6.97
CA PHE A 45 16.04 29.14 -6.09
C PHE A 45 17.23 29.75 -6.81
N ASP A 46 17.69 30.91 -6.35
CA ASP A 46 19.01 31.43 -6.71
C ASP A 46 20.13 30.84 -5.82
N ARG A 47 21.37 31.30 -6.01
CA ARG A 47 22.56 30.81 -5.27
C ARG A 47 22.57 31.26 -3.80
N GLU A 48 21.79 32.28 -3.49
CA GLU A 48 21.56 32.82 -2.16
C GLU A 48 20.39 32.12 -1.45
N LEU A 49 19.85 31.04 -2.04
CA LEU A 49 18.73 30.25 -1.52
C LEU A 49 17.41 31.03 -1.38
N ARG A 50 17.21 32.07 -2.20
CA ARG A 50 15.92 32.79 -2.28
C ARG A 50 15.03 32.13 -3.32
N LEU A 51 13.78 31.84 -2.96
CA LEU A 51 12.79 31.28 -3.88
C LEU A 51 12.41 32.33 -4.92
N THR A 52 12.75 32.08 -6.18
CA THR A 52 12.50 33.00 -7.30
C THR A 52 11.26 32.65 -8.11
N LYS A 53 10.92 31.35 -8.17
CA LYS A 53 9.76 30.86 -8.94
C LYS A 53 9.30 29.48 -8.48
N THR A 54 8.04 29.17 -8.75
CA THR A 54 7.49 27.82 -8.66
C THR A 54 6.90 27.42 -10.01
N ILE A 55 7.04 26.14 -10.36
CA ILE A 55 6.58 25.58 -11.64
C ILE A 55 5.72 24.36 -11.31
N SER A 56 4.42 24.40 -11.61
CA SER A 56 3.54 23.24 -11.47
C SER A 56 3.93 22.17 -12.48
N VAL A 57 4.13 20.93 -12.03
CA VAL A 57 4.49 19.76 -12.85
C VAL A 57 3.49 18.62 -12.62
N GLY A 58 3.76 17.42 -13.12
CA GLY A 58 2.90 16.25 -12.86
C GLY A 58 3.01 15.77 -11.40
N ARG A 59 2.07 14.89 -11.02
CA ARG A 59 1.95 14.38 -9.64
C ARG A 59 3.21 13.68 -9.13
N THR A 60 3.58 13.94 -7.88
CA THR A 60 4.75 13.39 -7.16
C THR A 60 6.05 13.47 -7.96
N PRO A 61 6.56 14.68 -8.24
CA PRO A 61 7.82 14.88 -8.94
C PRO A 61 8.99 14.42 -8.07
N GLN A 62 9.63 13.30 -8.41
CA GLN A 62 10.71 12.73 -7.61
C GLN A 62 12.08 13.17 -8.13
N GLU A 63 12.51 12.59 -9.24
CA GLU A 63 13.84 12.78 -9.80
C GLU A 63 13.83 13.83 -10.92
N SER A 64 15.00 14.28 -11.32
CA SER A 64 15.15 15.06 -12.54
C SER A 64 16.54 14.89 -13.15
N CYS A 65 16.57 14.86 -14.47
CA CYS A 65 17.78 14.88 -15.27
C CYS A 65 17.77 16.09 -16.19
N ARG A 66 18.93 16.43 -16.76
CA ARG A 66 19.05 17.60 -17.62
C ARG A 66 19.78 17.28 -18.92
N ASP A 67 19.42 18.02 -19.95
CA ASP A 67 20.33 18.40 -21.02
C ASP A 67 20.57 19.91 -20.88
N GLY A 68 21.68 20.46 -21.34
CA GLY A 68 22.09 21.86 -21.05
C GLY A 68 20.99 22.89 -20.76
N ARG A 69 19.94 22.99 -21.60
CA ARG A 69 18.83 23.96 -21.49
C ARG A 69 17.49 23.37 -20.99
N ARG A 70 17.34 22.05 -20.90
CA ARG A 70 16.10 21.40 -20.47
C ARG A 70 16.28 20.61 -19.19
N LEU A 71 15.32 20.74 -18.29
CA LEU A 71 15.16 19.88 -17.14
C LEU A 71 13.99 18.92 -17.41
N TYR A 72 14.24 17.62 -17.33
CA TYR A 72 13.22 16.58 -17.37
C TYR A 72 12.90 16.21 -15.93
N VAL A 73 11.66 16.40 -15.53
CA VAL A 73 11.16 16.11 -14.18
C VAL A 73 10.38 14.81 -14.22
N VAL A 74 10.78 13.83 -13.42
CA VAL A 74 10.13 12.53 -13.34
C VAL A 74 8.92 12.61 -12.42
N ASN A 75 7.72 12.58 -13.01
CA ASN A 75 6.46 12.65 -12.29
C ASN A 75 5.94 11.22 -12.07
N THR A 76 6.20 10.66 -10.89
CA THR A 76 5.96 9.23 -10.64
C THR A 76 4.48 8.89 -10.69
N GLY A 77 3.67 9.55 -9.89
CA GLY A 77 2.23 9.34 -9.78
C GLY A 77 1.42 9.86 -10.99
N ALA A 78 2.10 10.41 -12.00
CA ALA A 78 1.50 10.79 -13.27
C ALA A 78 2.06 9.98 -14.45
N ASP A 79 2.95 9.01 -14.22
CA ASP A 79 3.63 8.23 -15.26
C ASP A 79 4.08 9.09 -16.45
N SER A 80 4.77 10.19 -16.15
CA SER A 80 5.16 11.14 -17.18
C SER A 80 6.45 11.88 -16.84
N LEU A 81 7.02 12.54 -17.84
CA LEU A 81 8.09 13.52 -17.65
C LEU A 81 7.60 14.91 -18.01
N SER A 82 7.76 15.89 -17.12
CA SER A 82 7.60 17.30 -17.49
C SER A 82 8.93 17.84 -18.02
N VAL A 83 8.90 18.48 -19.20
CA VAL A 83 10.08 19.09 -19.82
C VAL A 83 10.06 20.59 -19.60
N VAL A 84 10.97 21.09 -18.76
CA VAL A 84 11.08 22.50 -18.38
C VAL A 84 12.22 23.16 -19.16
N ASP A 85 11.96 24.29 -19.82
CA ASP A 85 12.99 25.18 -20.34
C ASP A 85 13.53 26.02 -19.17
N THR A 86 14.84 25.91 -18.90
CA THR A 86 15.47 26.50 -17.71
C THR A 86 15.86 27.98 -17.88
N GLN A 87 15.69 28.54 -19.09
CA GLN A 87 15.86 29.97 -19.32
C GLN A 87 14.58 30.73 -18.97
N THR A 88 13.45 30.21 -19.46
CA THR A 88 12.12 30.79 -19.26
C THR A 88 11.41 30.29 -18.00
N ASP A 89 11.93 29.21 -17.40
CA ASP A 89 11.37 28.49 -16.27
C ASP A 89 9.91 28.10 -16.53
N ARG A 90 9.65 27.50 -17.68
CA ARG A 90 8.31 27.09 -18.12
C ARG A 90 8.32 25.67 -18.67
N ILE A 91 7.21 24.95 -18.48
CA ILE A 91 6.99 23.67 -19.16
C ILE A 91 6.84 23.92 -20.65
N THR A 92 7.55 23.14 -21.45
CA THR A 92 7.51 23.14 -22.91
C THR A 92 6.80 21.93 -23.48
N SER A 93 6.84 20.79 -22.78
CA SER A 93 6.11 19.57 -23.17
C SER A 93 6.00 18.61 -21.99
N THR A 94 5.12 17.62 -22.13
CA THR A 94 4.99 16.48 -21.21
C THR A 94 5.13 15.19 -22.03
N ILE A 95 5.96 14.27 -21.59
CA ILE A 95 6.18 12.96 -22.22
C ILE A 95 5.42 11.92 -21.41
N SER A 96 4.46 11.22 -22.01
CA SER A 96 3.75 10.13 -21.36
C SER A 96 4.61 8.86 -21.33
N LEU A 97 4.60 8.17 -20.19
CA LEU A 97 5.22 6.87 -19.97
C LEU A 97 4.16 5.76 -19.79
N ALA A 98 2.89 6.13 -19.67
CA ALA A 98 1.79 5.20 -19.42
C ALA A 98 1.66 4.17 -20.55
N GLU A 99 1.41 2.91 -20.19
CA GLU A 99 1.10 1.86 -21.15
C GLU A 99 -0.30 2.03 -21.75
N LYS A 100 -0.47 1.55 -22.98
CA LYS A 100 -1.74 1.64 -23.70
C LYS A 100 -2.83 0.91 -22.90
N GLY A 101 -3.90 1.62 -22.56
CA GLY A 101 -5.03 1.06 -21.80
C GLY A 101 -4.90 1.16 -20.29
N SER A 102 -3.79 1.71 -19.76
CA SER A 102 -3.66 2.05 -18.35
C SER A 102 -3.66 3.57 -18.13
N ARG A 103 -4.15 4.00 -16.95
CA ARG A 103 -4.08 5.39 -16.50
C ARG A 103 -2.73 5.72 -15.83
N PHE A 104 -2.11 4.74 -15.15
CA PHE A 104 -0.83 4.84 -14.45
C PHE A 104 -0.31 3.45 -14.06
N GLY A 105 0.84 3.36 -13.38
CA GLY A 105 1.39 2.18 -12.74
C GLY A 105 2.81 1.78 -13.18
N VAL A 106 3.43 2.40 -14.19
CA VAL A 106 4.83 2.06 -14.57
C VAL A 106 5.86 2.61 -13.59
N ALA A 107 5.47 3.59 -12.76
CA ALA A 107 6.23 4.11 -11.62
C ALA A 107 7.65 4.55 -12.00
N PRO A 108 7.80 5.62 -12.79
CA PRO A 108 9.10 6.07 -13.21
C PRO A 108 9.89 6.65 -12.02
N THR A 109 11.16 6.24 -11.85
CA THR A 109 11.95 6.54 -10.64
C THR A 109 13.14 7.45 -10.87
N SER A 110 13.73 7.45 -12.07
CA SER A 110 14.92 8.24 -12.41
C SER A 110 14.99 8.46 -13.92
N CYS A 111 15.72 9.49 -14.34
CA CYS A 111 16.09 9.65 -15.74
C CYS A 111 17.57 9.98 -15.96
N ALA A 112 18.06 9.74 -17.17
CA ALA A 112 19.38 10.13 -17.64
C ALA A 112 19.34 10.52 -19.13
N VAL A 113 20.19 11.46 -19.53
CA VAL A 113 20.31 11.91 -20.92
C VAL A 113 21.71 11.59 -21.42
N GLU A 114 21.79 10.96 -22.60
CA GLU A 114 23.04 10.74 -23.32
C GLU A 114 22.78 10.86 -24.83
N GLY A 115 23.57 11.67 -25.53
CA GLY A 115 23.33 12.01 -26.93
C GLY A 115 21.86 12.39 -27.21
N ASN A 116 21.23 11.79 -28.22
CA ASN A 116 19.82 12.02 -28.56
C ASN A 116 18.83 11.12 -27.78
N ARG A 117 19.30 10.38 -26.77
CA ARG A 117 18.50 9.43 -26.00
C ARG A 117 18.17 9.97 -24.61
N LEU A 118 16.96 9.68 -24.16
CA LEU A 118 16.51 9.87 -22.79
C LEU A 118 16.13 8.51 -22.21
N TYR A 119 16.78 8.13 -21.12
CA TYR A 119 16.58 6.88 -20.41
C TYR A 119 15.76 7.13 -19.16
N VAL A 120 14.78 6.28 -18.89
CA VAL A 120 13.87 6.41 -17.74
C VAL A 120 13.70 5.06 -17.09
N THR A 121 14.04 4.92 -15.81
CA THR A 121 13.78 3.69 -15.06
C THR A 121 12.30 3.59 -14.71
N LEU A 122 11.71 2.43 -14.92
CA LEU A 122 10.32 2.08 -14.64
C LEU A 122 10.32 1.02 -13.53
N GLY A 123 10.04 1.44 -12.29
CA GLY A 123 10.18 0.61 -11.09
C GLY A 123 9.32 -0.66 -11.17
N ASN A 124 8.04 -0.49 -11.49
CA ASN A 124 7.10 -1.60 -11.49
C ASN A 124 7.20 -2.49 -12.72
N SER A 125 7.65 -1.94 -13.86
CA SER A 125 7.83 -2.71 -15.08
C SER A 125 9.19 -3.43 -15.15
N ASN A 126 10.05 -3.26 -14.13
CA ASN A 126 11.41 -3.81 -14.08
C ASN A 126 12.20 -3.51 -15.37
N ALA A 127 12.15 -2.26 -15.84
CA ALA A 127 12.71 -1.89 -17.13
C ALA A 127 13.28 -0.46 -17.17
N VAL A 128 14.04 -0.17 -18.22
CA VAL A 128 14.44 1.20 -18.61
C VAL A 128 13.82 1.52 -19.96
N ALA A 129 12.97 2.54 -20.00
CA ALA A 129 12.42 3.07 -21.24
C ALA A 129 13.40 4.02 -21.93
N VAL A 130 13.53 3.86 -23.25
CA VAL A 130 14.41 4.67 -24.09
C VAL A 130 13.55 5.56 -24.99
N PHE A 131 13.78 6.86 -24.94
CA PHE A 131 13.06 7.86 -25.74
C PHE A 131 13.99 8.60 -26.70
N ASP A 132 13.45 8.96 -27.85
CA ASP A 132 14.06 9.94 -28.75
C ASP A 132 13.74 11.36 -28.27
N ARG A 133 14.78 12.15 -27.98
CA ARG A 133 14.62 13.50 -27.40
C ARG A 133 14.11 14.57 -28.37
N LYS A 134 14.18 14.33 -29.68
CA LYS A 134 13.68 15.27 -30.69
C LYS A 134 12.18 15.11 -30.89
N THR A 135 11.72 13.87 -30.89
CA THR A 135 10.33 13.50 -31.19
C THR A 135 9.51 13.16 -29.95
N ASN A 136 10.16 12.99 -28.79
CA ASN A 136 9.57 12.50 -27.54
C ASN A 136 8.88 11.14 -27.66
N LYS A 137 9.26 10.32 -28.66
CA LYS A 137 8.69 8.99 -28.86
C LYS A 137 9.51 7.92 -28.13
N ARG A 138 8.81 6.98 -27.49
CA ARG A 138 9.43 5.77 -26.93
C ARG A 138 9.96 4.91 -28.08
N LEU A 139 11.20 4.48 -27.98
CA LEU A 139 11.91 3.67 -28.96
C LEU A 139 11.91 2.21 -28.56
N SER A 140 12.20 1.93 -27.29
CA SER A 140 12.36 0.57 -26.77
C SER A 140 12.27 0.53 -25.25
N LEU A 141 12.20 -0.69 -24.72
CA LEU A 141 12.35 -1.01 -23.30
C LEU A 141 13.57 -1.94 -23.14
N ILE A 142 14.36 -1.70 -22.11
CA ILE A 142 15.52 -2.51 -21.72
C ILE A 142 15.16 -3.23 -20.42
N PRO A 143 15.17 -4.57 -20.34
CA PRO A 143 14.99 -5.31 -19.10
C PRO A 143 15.99 -4.87 -18.02
N ALA A 144 15.50 -4.73 -16.79
CA ALA A 144 16.30 -4.42 -15.61
C ALA A 144 16.03 -5.45 -14.51
N GLY A 145 16.74 -5.32 -13.38
CA GLY A 145 16.41 -6.08 -12.18
C GLY A 145 15.11 -5.59 -11.55
N TRP A 146 14.73 -6.24 -10.44
CA TRP A 146 13.54 -5.89 -9.70
C TRP A 146 13.66 -4.49 -9.08
N TYR A 147 12.71 -3.64 -9.46
CA TYR A 147 12.52 -2.28 -9.00
C TYR A 147 13.73 -1.36 -9.28
N PRO A 148 14.00 -1.00 -10.55
CA PRO A 148 15.07 -0.08 -10.90
C PRO A 148 14.77 1.32 -10.34
N THR A 149 15.74 1.89 -9.60
CA THR A 149 15.59 3.16 -8.88
C THR A 149 16.51 4.27 -9.39
N LYS A 150 17.56 3.93 -10.13
CA LYS A 150 18.50 4.91 -10.69
C LYS A 150 19.01 4.46 -12.04
N VAL A 151 19.18 5.40 -12.97
CA VAL A 151 19.97 5.21 -14.19
C VAL A 151 21.01 6.32 -14.33
N LEU A 152 22.21 5.93 -14.74
CA LEU A 152 23.25 6.81 -15.27
C LEU A 152 23.62 6.32 -16.67
N ALA A 153 24.02 7.23 -17.55
CA ALA A 153 24.39 6.93 -18.92
C ALA A 153 25.66 7.68 -19.30
N ASN A 154 26.53 7.02 -20.05
CA ASN A 154 27.62 7.62 -20.84
C ASN A 154 27.59 7.01 -22.25
N GLU A 155 28.43 7.49 -23.18
CA GLU A 155 28.41 7.04 -24.58
C GLU A 155 28.49 5.51 -24.79
N GLN A 156 29.12 4.77 -23.87
CA GLN A 156 29.35 3.33 -23.98
C GLN A 156 28.32 2.49 -23.22
N GLN A 157 27.90 2.95 -22.03
CA GLN A 157 27.24 2.12 -21.02
C GLN A 157 26.08 2.84 -20.32
N LEU A 158 25.11 2.04 -19.89
CA LEU A 158 24.11 2.39 -18.90
C LEU A 158 24.41 1.67 -17.58
N PHE A 159 24.28 2.40 -16.48
CA PHE A 159 24.35 1.85 -15.13
C PHE A 159 22.96 1.95 -14.50
N VAL A 160 22.33 0.82 -14.19
CA VAL A 160 20.99 0.76 -13.63
C VAL A 160 21.06 0.17 -12.23
N LEU A 161 20.66 0.94 -11.22
CA LEU A 161 20.54 0.46 -9.84
C LEU A 161 19.16 -0.18 -9.66
N ASN A 162 19.13 -1.44 -9.22
CA ASN A 162 17.91 -2.19 -8.91
C ASN A 162 17.83 -2.41 -7.41
N ALA A 163 16.76 -1.95 -6.76
CA ALA A 163 16.63 -2.00 -5.31
C ALA A 163 16.50 -3.44 -4.78
N LYS A 164 15.77 -4.29 -5.50
CA LYS A 164 15.41 -5.65 -5.05
C LYS A 164 16.20 -6.77 -5.75
N GLY A 165 17.11 -6.40 -6.68
CA GLY A 165 18.08 -7.31 -7.26
C GLY A 165 17.63 -8.02 -8.54
N VAL A 166 18.10 -9.24 -8.79
CA VAL A 166 17.74 -10.06 -9.99
C VAL A 166 17.41 -11.51 -9.63
N TRP A 167 17.24 -11.79 -8.34
CA TRP A 167 17.06 -13.14 -7.84
C TRP A 167 15.56 -13.51 -7.81
N PRO A 168 15.19 -14.71 -8.27
CA PRO A 168 13.80 -15.13 -8.29
C PRO A 168 13.30 -15.69 -6.94
N ARG A 169 14.20 -16.01 -6.00
CA ARG A 169 13.89 -16.61 -4.69
C ARG A 169 14.79 -16.07 -3.58
N HIS A 170 14.22 -15.82 -2.41
CA HIS A 170 14.92 -15.32 -1.21
C HIS A 170 14.59 -16.15 0.05
N PRO A 171 14.98 -17.43 0.13
CA PRO A 171 14.59 -18.28 1.26
C PRO A 171 15.17 -17.77 2.59
N ASN A 172 14.38 -17.89 3.67
CA ASN A 172 14.74 -17.52 5.04
C ASN A 172 14.57 -18.72 6.01
N PRO A 173 15.20 -19.88 5.78
CA PRO A 173 14.94 -21.09 6.57
C PRO A 173 15.48 -21.00 8.01
N LYS A 174 16.27 -19.97 8.32
CA LYS A 174 16.78 -19.75 9.68
C LYS A 174 15.84 -18.87 10.51
N GLY A 175 14.86 -18.25 9.86
CA GLY A 175 14.02 -17.20 10.45
C GLY A 175 14.86 -16.08 11.09
N PRO A 176 14.23 -15.15 11.80
CA PRO A 176 14.93 -14.36 12.78
C PRO A 176 15.45 -15.34 13.83
N ALA A 177 16.76 -15.32 14.06
CA ALA A 177 17.34 -15.95 15.23
C ALA A 177 16.67 -15.36 16.47
N GLY A 178 15.72 -16.09 17.05
CA GLY A 178 15.21 -15.80 18.38
C GLY A 178 16.38 -15.73 19.34
N ALA A 179 16.59 -14.56 19.93
CA ALA A 179 17.63 -14.24 20.93
C ALA A 179 19.10 -14.33 20.45
N GLY A 180 19.62 -13.23 19.91
CA GLY A 180 21.08 -12.99 19.83
C GLY A 180 21.41 -11.54 19.45
N PRO A 181 22.53 -10.96 19.95
CA PRO A 181 22.93 -9.60 19.64
C PRO A 181 23.64 -9.54 18.27
N SER A 182 22.95 -9.93 17.19
CA SER A 182 23.41 -9.61 15.84
C SER A 182 22.97 -8.19 15.50
N ARG A 183 23.91 -7.35 15.03
CA ARG A 183 23.60 -5.99 14.55
C ARG A 183 22.89 -5.96 13.20
N THR A 184 22.71 -7.11 12.53
CA THR A 184 21.86 -7.27 11.35
C THR A 184 21.31 -8.71 11.36
N GLY A 185 20.12 -8.90 11.94
CA GLY A 185 19.39 -10.16 11.80
C GLY A 185 18.90 -10.37 10.37
N ASP A 186 18.64 -11.62 10.01
CA ASP A 186 17.85 -11.95 8.81
C ASP A 186 16.47 -11.31 9.00
N TYR A 187 16.12 -10.40 8.10
CA TYR A 187 14.88 -9.62 8.03
C TYR A 187 14.61 -9.35 6.55
N VAL A 188 13.37 -9.34 6.07
CA VAL A 188 13.09 -9.26 4.62
C VAL A 188 13.82 -8.12 3.91
N LEU A 189 13.92 -6.92 4.51
CA LEU A 189 14.66 -5.80 3.91
C LEU A 189 16.19 -6.03 3.81
N THR A 190 16.77 -6.94 4.60
CA THR A 190 18.20 -7.31 4.51
C THR A 190 18.43 -8.54 3.62
N LEU A 191 17.39 -9.32 3.35
CA LEU A 191 17.43 -10.48 2.45
C LEU A 191 17.33 -10.08 0.97
N LEU A 192 16.62 -8.99 0.68
CA LEU A 192 16.56 -8.40 -0.66
C LEU A 192 17.84 -7.60 -0.93
N LYS A 193 18.73 -8.16 -1.76
CA LYS A 193 19.98 -7.52 -2.15
C LYS A 193 19.85 -6.82 -3.49
N GLY A 194 19.99 -5.51 -3.48
CA GLY A 194 20.05 -4.70 -4.69
C GLY A 194 21.24 -5.07 -5.59
N THR A 195 21.15 -4.67 -6.86
CA THR A 195 22.21 -4.91 -7.87
C THR A 195 22.45 -3.68 -8.72
N VAL A 196 23.62 -3.62 -9.37
CA VAL A 196 23.90 -2.66 -10.44
C VAL A 196 24.00 -3.43 -11.75
N SER A 197 23.08 -3.20 -12.68
CA SER A 197 23.17 -3.69 -14.05
C SER A 197 24.04 -2.74 -14.86
N ILE A 198 25.05 -3.28 -15.53
CA ILE A 198 25.90 -2.55 -16.47
C ILE A 198 25.54 -3.04 -17.87
N ILE A 199 25.02 -2.14 -18.71
CA ILE A 199 24.43 -2.49 -20.01
C ILE A 199 25.17 -1.70 -21.09
N GLU A 200 25.81 -2.41 -22.01
CA GLU A 200 26.45 -1.81 -23.18
C GLU A 200 25.39 -1.19 -24.11
N GLN A 201 25.55 0.08 -24.48
CA GLN A 201 24.59 0.77 -25.34
C GLN A 201 24.45 0.12 -26.72
N LYS A 202 25.55 -0.42 -27.27
CA LYS A 202 25.53 -1.19 -28.53
C LYS A 202 24.63 -2.42 -28.44
N ASP A 203 24.60 -3.10 -27.29
CA ASP A 203 23.79 -4.29 -27.10
C ASP A 203 22.32 -3.92 -26.91
N ALA A 204 22.05 -2.84 -26.17
CA ALA A 204 20.69 -2.29 -26.06
C ALA A 204 20.11 -1.90 -27.43
N GLN A 205 20.91 -1.27 -28.29
CA GLN A 205 20.50 -0.92 -29.64
C GLN A 205 20.27 -2.16 -30.52
N LYS A 206 21.19 -3.13 -30.47
CA LYS A 206 21.09 -4.38 -31.22
C LYS A 206 19.85 -5.20 -30.84
N ASN A 207 19.51 -5.24 -29.55
CA ASN A 207 18.44 -6.10 -29.02
C ASN A 207 17.11 -5.39 -28.78
N GLN A 208 16.96 -4.13 -29.20
CA GLN A 208 15.82 -3.26 -28.85
C GLN A 208 14.45 -3.92 -29.04
N GLY A 209 14.25 -4.69 -30.12
CA GLY A 209 12.97 -5.36 -30.40
C GLY A 209 12.70 -6.52 -29.45
N ALA A 210 13.64 -7.46 -29.35
CA ALA A 210 13.53 -8.65 -28.50
C ALA A 210 13.39 -8.27 -27.01
N TRP A 211 14.17 -7.29 -26.55
CA TRP A 211 14.11 -6.81 -25.17
C TRP A 211 12.79 -6.09 -24.85
N THR A 212 12.27 -5.29 -25.80
CA THR A 212 10.96 -4.67 -25.63
C THR A 212 9.85 -5.72 -25.57
N GLU A 213 9.93 -6.74 -26.40
CA GLU A 213 8.98 -7.86 -26.38
C GLU A 213 9.06 -8.64 -25.07
N THR A 214 10.26 -8.91 -24.55
CA THR A 214 10.43 -9.52 -23.23
C THR A 214 9.71 -8.71 -22.16
N VAL A 215 10.00 -7.40 -22.03
CA VAL A 215 9.37 -6.55 -21.00
C VAL A 215 7.84 -6.55 -21.14
N ASN A 216 7.32 -6.44 -22.35
CA ASN A 216 5.87 -6.43 -22.59
C ASN A 216 5.20 -7.79 -22.33
N ARG A 217 5.94 -8.90 -22.42
CA ARG A 217 5.44 -10.27 -22.16
C ARG A 217 5.67 -10.74 -20.72
N SER A 218 6.50 -10.04 -19.94
CA SER A 218 6.84 -10.39 -18.55
C SER A 218 5.63 -10.39 -17.59
N GLY A 219 4.49 -9.84 -17.99
CA GLY A 219 3.21 -9.99 -17.29
C GLY A 219 2.31 -10.97 -18.04
N PRO A 220 1.63 -11.92 -17.37
CA PRO A 220 0.58 -12.71 -18.02
C PRO A 220 -0.52 -11.76 -18.51
N LEU A 221 -0.57 -11.52 -19.83
CA LEU A 221 -1.70 -10.84 -20.46
C LEU A 221 -2.91 -11.78 -20.38
N PHE A 222 -3.71 -11.64 -19.33
CA PHE A 222 -4.99 -12.31 -19.25
C PHE A 222 -6.02 -11.56 -20.11
N ASP A 223 -6.56 -12.22 -21.14
CA ASP A 223 -7.71 -11.69 -21.89
C ASP A 223 -8.98 -11.89 -21.06
N ALA A 224 -9.56 -10.79 -20.58
CA ALA A 224 -10.84 -10.76 -19.87
C ALA A 224 -11.99 -11.48 -20.62
N LYS A 225 -11.86 -11.68 -21.95
CA LYS A 225 -12.84 -12.40 -22.77
C LYS A 225 -12.88 -13.91 -22.57
N ALA A 226 -11.92 -14.51 -21.86
CA ALA A 226 -11.93 -15.94 -21.55
C ALA A 226 -12.95 -16.35 -20.46
N GLY A 227 -13.78 -15.42 -19.96
CA GLY A 227 -15.12 -15.74 -19.50
C GLY A 227 -15.20 -16.68 -18.29
N PHE A 228 -14.63 -16.26 -17.16
CA PHE A 228 -14.94 -16.90 -15.89
C PHE A 228 -16.09 -16.14 -15.19
N LYS A 229 -17.34 -16.56 -15.47
CA LYS A 229 -18.54 -15.96 -14.87
C LYS A 229 -19.01 -16.80 -13.69
N LEU A 230 -18.74 -16.32 -12.48
CA LEU A 230 -19.35 -16.85 -11.25
C LEU A 230 -20.44 -15.91 -10.76
N PRO A 231 -21.52 -16.41 -10.13
CA PRO A 231 -22.56 -15.59 -9.53
C PRO A 231 -22.13 -15.01 -8.17
N ILE A 232 -20.86 -14.67 -8.00
CA ILE A 232 -20.35 -14.01 -6.79
C ILE A 232 -20.79 -12.55 -6.83
N LYS A 233 -21.44 -12.10 -5.75
CA LYS A 233 -21.90 -10.70 -5.56
C LYS A 233 -21.25 -10.03 -4.36
N TYR A 234 -20.85 -10.81 -3.36
CA TYR A 234 -20.31 -10.31 -2.10
C TYR A 234 -18.90 -10.86 -1.90
N ILE A 235 -17.93 -9.97 -1.75
CA ILE A 235 -16.54 -10.31 -1.49
C ILE A 235 -16.17 -9.78 -0.10
N PHE A 236 -15.71 -10.67 0.76
CA PHE A 236 -15.14 -10.35 2.07
C PHE A 236 -13.64 -10.51 1.95
N TYR A 237 -12.94 -9.38 1.92
CA TYR A 237 -11.51 -9.31 1.75
C TYR A 237 -10.88 -9.05 3.12
N VAL A 238 -10.27 -10.08 3.70
CA VAL A 238 -9.72 -10.07 5.04
C VAL A 238 -8.22 -9.88 4.97
N ILE A 239 -7.73 -8.78 5.53
CA ILE A 239 -6.31 -8.51 5.69
C ILE A 239 -5.92 -8.86 7.11
N LYS A 240 -4.80 -9.55 7.22
CA LYS A 240 -4.12 -9.87 8.48
C LYS A 240 -2.68 -9.32 8.40
N GLU A 241 -1.88 -9.57 9.43
CA GLU A 241 -0.51 -9.05 9.53
C GLU A 241 0.53 -10.11 9.15
N ASN A 242 1.63 -10.26 9.89
CA ASN A 242 2.84 -10.70 9.20
C ASN A 242 3.14 -12.18 9.43
N ARG A 243 2.92 -13.05 8.44
CA ARG A 243 3.33 -14.46 8.56
C ARG A 243 3.92 -15.01 7.27
N THR A 244 4.87 -15.94 7.42
CA THR A 244 5.30 -16.77 6.30
C THR A 244 4.51 -18.07 6.24
N TYR A 245 4.50 -18.70 5.07
CA TYR A 245 3.78 -19.96 4.84
C TYR A 245 4.26 -21.06 5.78
N ASP A 246 5.56 -21.35 5.83
CA ASP A 246 6.07 -22.47 6.65
C ASP A 246 5.87 -22.25 8.15
N GLN A 247 5.85 -21.00 8.61
CA GLN A 247 5.66 -20.64 10.01
C GLN A 247 4.28 -21.09 10.53
N VAL A 248 3.26 -21.13 9.66
CA VAL A 248 1.89 -21.49 10.00
C VAL A 248 1.48 -22.84 9.42
N LEU A 249 1.73 -23.08 8.13
CA LEU A 249 1.26 -24.26 7.38
C LEU A 249 2.38 -25.24 7.00
N GLY A 250 3.60 -25.09 7.52
CA GLY A 250 4.69 -26.03 7.23
C GLY A 250 4.38 -27.48 7.65
N ASP A 251 3.55 -27.68 8.68
CA ASP A 251 3.08 -28.98 9.18
C ASP A 251 1.75 -29.44 8.55
N LEU A 252 1.26 -28.77 7.50
CA LEU A 252 -0.01 -29.10 6.84
C LEU A 252 -0.03 -30.53 6.26
N GLY A 253 1.15 -31.07 5.91
CA GLY A 253 1.30 -32.38 5.25
C GLY A 253 0.90 -32.37 3.77
N ARG A 254 0.72 -31.17 3.19
CA ARG A 254 0.31 -30.94 1.81
C ARG A 254 0.94 -29.67 1.25
N GLY A 255 1.23 -29.68 -0.05
CA GLY A 255 1.99 -28.60 -0.69
C GLY A 255 3.47 -28.70 -0.35
N ASN A 256 4.22 -27.66 -0.66
CA ASN A 256 5.64 -27.52 -0.37
C ASN A 256 5.83 -26.79 0.96
N GLY A 257 5.48 -27.45 2.07
CA GLY A 257 5.70 -26.96 3.43
C GLY A 257 6.86 -27.68 4.13
N ASP A 258 7.64 -26.97 4.95
CA ASP A 258 8.65 -27.58 5.84
C ASP A 258 8.20 -27.54 7.31
N SER A 259 7.79 -28.70 7.83
CA SER A 259 7.30 -28.84 9.21
C SER A 259 8.34 -28.50 10.28
N LYS A 260 9.63 -28.45 9.93
CA LYS A 260 10.70 -28.06 10.87
C LYS A 260 10.70 -26.56 11.15
N LEU A 261 10.09 -25.77 10.26
CA LEU A 261 10.00 -24.31 10.36
C LEU A 261 8.67 -23.84 10.97
N THR A 262 7.75 -24.77 11.23
CA THR A 262 6.44 -24.47 11.80
C THR A 262 6.54 -24.02 13.25
N ILE A 263 6.00 -22.83 13.52
CA ILE A 263 5.92 -22.23 14.86
C ILE A 263 4.46 -22.27 15.36
N PHE A 264 3.51 -21.93 14.48
CA PHE A 264 2.09 -21.81 14.81
C PHE A 264 1.28 -22.91 14.13
N GLY A 265 1.70 -24.17 14.29
CA GLY A 265 1.08 -25.33 13.67
C GLY A 265 -0.36 -25.60 14.15
N ARG A 266 -0.92 -26.74 13.74
CA ARG A 266 -2.36 -27.07 13.90
C ARG A 266 -2.92 -26.92 15.32
N SER A 267 -2.10 -27.14 16.36
CA SER A 267 -2.54 -26.97 17.76
C SER A 267 -2.80 -25.50 18.16
N VAL A 268 -2.22 -24.56 17.42
CA VAL A 268 -2.34 -23.11 17.64
C VAL A 268 -3.30 -22.48 16.64
N THR A 269 -3.26 -22.91 15.37
CA THR A 269 -4.07 -22.36 14.28
C THR A 269 -4.99 -23.42 13.62
N PRO A 270 -5.85 -24.11 14.39
CA PRO A 270 -6.69 -25.19 13.86
C PRO A 270 -7.63 -24.73 12.74
N VAL A 271 -8.12 -23.49 12.76
CA VAL A 271 -9.01 -22.96 11.70
C VAL A 271 -8.23 -22.67 10.42
N HIS A 272 -7.06 -22.02 10.47
CA HIS A 272 -6.23 -21.79 9.28
C HIS A 272 -5.88 -23.12 8.59
N HIS A 273 -5.52 -24.14 9.39
CA HIS A 273 -5.24 -25.48 8.88
C HIS A 273 -6.47 -26.18 8.29
N GLN A 274 -7.65 -25.94 8.86
CA GLN A 274 -8.91 -26.43 8.30
C GLN A 274 -9.19 -25.75 6.96
N LEU A 275 -9.03 -24.44 6.84
CA LEU A 275 -9.26 -23.70 5.60
C LEU A 275 -8.37 -24.20 4.47
N ALA A 276 -7.07 -24.36 4.74
CA ALA A 276 -6.12 -24.89 3.76
C ALA A 276 -6.46 -26.32 3.29
N ASN A 277 -7.05 -27.15 4.17
CA ASN A 277 -7.44 -28.53 3.86
C ASN A 277 -8.80 -28.64 3.16
N ASP A 278 -9.82 -27.93 3.67
CA ASP A 278 -11.21 -28.06 3.23
C ASP A 278 -11.45 -27.33 1.91
N PHE A 279 -10.75 -26.22 1.67
CA PHE A 279 -10.86 -25.43 0.45
C PHE A 279 -9.63 -25.63 -0.45
N VAL A 280 -8.84 -24.58 -0.62
CA VAL A 280 -7.64 -24.58 -1.46
C VAL A 280 -6.40 -24.42 -0.58
N THR A 281 -5.42 -25.29 -0.78
CA THR A 281 -4.06 -25.08 -0.31
C THR A 281 -3.35 -24.18 -1.32
N LEU A 282 -3.14 -22.92 -0.97
CA LEU A 282 -2.40 -21.94 -1.77
C LEU A 282 -0.92 -22.01 -1.40
N ASP A 283 -0.18 -22.88 -2.07
CA ASP A 283 1.22 -23.22 -1.72
C ASP A 283 2.24 -22.15 -2.15
N ASN A 284 1.87 -21.31 -3.10
CA ASN A 284 2.73 -20.30 -3.73
C ASN A 284 2.03 -18.92 -3.75
N PHE A 285 1.62 -18.44 -2.57
CA PHE A 285 1.14 -17.07 -2.40
C PHE A 285 2.23 -16.16 -1.82
N PHE A 286 2.39 -14.93 -2.33
CA PHE A 286 3.49 -14.04 -1.94
C PHE A 286 3.01 -12.61 -1.67
N CYS A 287 3.63 -11.96 -0.69
CA CYS A 287 3.46 -10.53 -0.47
C CYS A 287 4.30 -9.74 -1.46
N ASN A 288 3.72 -8.67 -2.01
CA ASN A 288 4.46 -7.70 -2.82
C ASN A 288 5.15 -6.65 -1.92
N GLY A 289 4.58 -6.38 -0.73
CA GLY A 289 5.16 -5.51 0.27
C GLY A 289 6.11 -6.25 1.22
N GLU A 290 7.24 -5.62 1.54
CA GLU A 290 8.20 -6.14 2.52
C GLU A 290 7.87 -5.78 3.97
N ILE A 291 7.08 -4.73 4.18
CA ILE A 291 6.72 -4.20 5.50
C ILE A 291 5.27 -3.71 5.47
N SER A 292 4.65 -3.55 6.64
CA SER A 292 3.19 -3.49 6.74
C SER A 292 2.59 -2.41 5.86
N VAL A 293 3.15 -1.20 5.88
CA VAL A 293 2.66 -0.12 5.01
C VAL A 293 2.78 -0.40 3.51
N LEU A 294 3.83 -1.08 3.05
CA LEU A 294 3.97 -1.47 1.65
C LEU A 294 2.90 -2.52 1.35
N GLY A 295 2.74 -3.48 2.25
CA GLY A 295 1.69 -4.48 2.22
C GLY A 295 0.29 -3.88 2.07
N HIS A 296 -0.11 -3.06 3.02
CA HIS A 296 -1.35 -2.28 3.00
C HIS A 296 -1.47 -1.40 1.74
N SER A 297 -0.38 -0.82 1.22
CA SER A 297 -0.43 -0.06 -0.05
C SER A 297 -0.78 -0.98 -1.22
N PHE A 298 -0.21 -2.19 -1.26
CA PHE A 298 -0.54 -3.18 -2.27
C PHE A 298 -1.95 -3.72 -2.10
N THR A 299 -2.42 -4.02 -0.89
CA THR A 299 -3.77 -4.57 -0.67
C THR A 299 -4.88 -3.56 -0.97
N THR A 300 -4.59 -2.26 -0.91
CA THR A 300 -5.61 -1.20 -1.13
C THR A 300 -5.48 -0.47 -2.47
N SER A 301 -4.32 -0.51 -3.12
CA SER A 301 -4.06 0.23 -4.36
C SER A 301 -3.21 -0.49 -5.40
N GLY A 302 -2.75 -1.71 -5.10
CA GLY A 302 -1.79 -2.49 -5.89
C GLY A 302 -0.55 -1.72 -6.34
N TYR A 303 -0.16 -0.72 -5.53
CA TYR A 303 0.91 0.20 -5.82
C TYR A 303 1.55 0.70 -4.53
N ALA A 304 2.87 0.56 -4.43
CA ALA A 304 3.68 1.30 -3.46
C ALA A 304 4.46 2.39 -4.19
N SER A 305 4.35 3.64 -3.73
CA SER A 305 5.12 4.72 -4.34
C SER A 305 6.61 4.57 -4.01
N PRO A 306 7.54 5.02 -4.89
CA PRO A 306 8.95 4.97 -4.58
C PRO A 306 9.31 5.78 -3.32
N PHE A 307 8.48 6.75 -2.94
CA PHE A 307 8.61 7.47 -1.68
C PHE A 307 8.36 6.54 -0.48
N ILE A 308 7.31 5.70 -0.52
CA ILE A 308 7.03 4.70 0.53
C ILE A 308 8.12 3.62 0.55
N GLU A 309 8.55 3.15 -0.62
CA GLU A 309 9.61 2.13 -0.80
C GLU A 309 10.96 2.56 -0.18
N TRP A 310 11.40 3.81 -0.38
CA TRP A 310 12.58 4.29 0.34
C TRP A 310 12.29 4.44 1.84
N LEU A 311 11.09 4.93 2.20
CA LEU A 311 10.79 5.39 3.56
C LEU A 311 10.78 4.21 4.53
N GLY A 312 10.30 3.06 4.05
CA GLY A 312 10.46 1.79 4.74
C GLY A 312 11.91 1.52 5.14
N ASN A 313 12.83 1.53 4.17
CA ASN A 313 14.24 1.24 4.41
C ASN A 313 14.91 2.21 5.40
N LEU A 314 14.60 3.51 5.31
CA LEU A 314 15.14 4.50 6.24
C LEU A 314 14.67 4.23 7.67
N THR A 315 13.37 4.03 7.83
CA THR A 315 12.73 3.91 9.13
C THR A 315 13.14 2.63 9.84
N TYR A 316 13.12 1.49 9.14
CA TYR A 316 13.46 0.18 9.72
C TYR A 316 14.96 0.01 9.96
N SER A 317 15.81 0.88 9.41
CA SER A 317 17.26 0.80 9.64
C SER A 317 17.72 1.34 11.00
N ASN A 318 16.84 2.02 11.76
CA ASN A 318 17.18 2.74 13.00
C ASN A 318 18.31 3.79 12.85
N ARG A 319 18.79 4.06 11.62
CA ARG A 319 19.85 5.04 11.35
C ARG A 319 19.39 6.46 11.64
N TRP A 320 18.11 6.75 11.38
CA TRP A 320 17.49 8.05 11.59
C TRP A 320 16.20 7.89 12.39
N ASN A 321 16.20 8.35 13.64
CA ASN A 321 15.04 8.32 14.54
C ASN A 321 14.93 9.66 15.30
N ALA A 322 13.93 9.83 16.17
CA ALA A 322 13.72 11.08 16.90
C ALA A 322 14.96 11.57 17.66
N LYS A 323 15.85 10.66 18.07
CA LYS A 323 17.04 10.95 18.88
C LYS A 323 18.28 11.26 18.03
N ASN A 324 18.39 10.69 16.83
CA ASN A 324 19.58 10.73 15.99
C ASN A 324 19.31 11.21 14.55
N ASN A 325 18.23 11.98 14.34
CA ASN A 325 17.88 12.51 13.02
C ASN A 325 18.86 13.64 12.64
N PRO A 326 19.76 13.44 11.66
CA PRO A 326 20.77 14.43 11.29
C PRO A 326 20.19 15.65 10.55
N CYS A 327 18.89 15.62 10.24
CA CYS A 327 18.26 16.62 9.40
C CYS A 327 17.68 17.80 10.19
N SER A 328 17.55 17.71 11.52
CA SER A 328 17.10 18.84 12.36
C SER A 328 18.24 19.84 12.55
N THR A 329 18.04 21.06 12.06
CA THR A 329 18.97 22.18 12.16
C THR A 329 18.31 23.37 12.86
N PRO A 330 19.07 24.40 13.29
CA PRO A 330 18.49 25.59 13.90
C PRO A 330 17.46 26.32 13.02
N GLU A 331 17.62 26.33 11.69
CA GLU A 331 16.70 27.04 10.79
C GLU A 331 15.66 26.12 10.12
N VAL A 332 15.88 24.80 10.09
CA VAL A 332 14.94 23.80 9.54
C VAL A 332 14.68 22.69 10.56
N ALA A 333 13.55 22.79 11.26
CA ALA A 333 13.03 21.69 12.06
C ALA A 333 12.71 20.50 11.14
N CYS A 334 13.26 19.32 11.45
CA CYS A 334 12.79 18.08 10.85
C CYS A 334 11.65 17.49 11.64
N VAL A 335 10.78 16.79 10.92
CA VAL A 335 9.77 15.90 11.50
C VAL A 335 10.55 14.85 12.29
N GLY A 336 10.58 14.99 13.61
CA GLY A 336 11.32 14.11 14.50
C GLY A 336 10.68 12.73 14.49
N GLY A 337 11.43 11.71 14.07
CA GLY A 337 11.24 10.29 14.43
C GLY A 337 9.88 9.61 14.36
N GLY A 338 8.83 10.23 13.81
CA GLY A 338 7.52 9.64 13.65
C GLY A 338 7.21 9.38 12.18
N TYR A 339 7.35 8.12 11.82
CA TYR A 339 6.49 7.31 10.93
C TYR A 339 5.29 8.07 10.27
N PRO A 340 5.41 8.80 9.13
CA PRO A 340 4.25 9.43 8.46
C PRO A 340 3.53 8.45 7.49
N TYR A 341 3.44 7.17 7.83
CA TYR A 341 3.04 6.13 6.87
C TYR A 341 1.59 6.27 6.48
N GLY A 342 1.34 6.41 5.18
CA GLY A 342 0.01 6.67 4.62
C GLY A 342 -0.59 8.02 5.01
N MET A 343 0.04 8.81 5.88
CA MET A 343 -0.60 10.00 6.45
C MET A 343 -0.36 11.25 5.61
N VAL A 344 0.71 11.30 4.82
CA VAL A 344 1.14 12.51 4.09
C VAL A 344 0.84 12.42 2.59
N PRO A 345 0.53 13.53 1.90
CA PRO A 345 0.22 13.53 0.47
C PRO A 345 1.25 12.84 -0.43
N ALA A 346 2.54 12.90 -0.08
CA ALA A 346 3.59 12.20 -0.84
C ALA A 346 3.44 10.66 -0.83
N THR A 347 2.68 10.11 0.11
CA THR A 347 2.32 8.68 0.19
C THR A 347 1.01 8.33 -0.50
N THR A 348 0.26 9.32 -1.00
CA THR A 348 -1.05 9.06 -1.61
C THR A 348 -0.90 8.32 -2.94
N SER A 349 -1.58 7.18 -3.07
CA SER A 349 -1.64 6.46 -4.34
C SER A 349 -2.42 7.26 -5.39
N PRO A 350 -2.05 7.20 -6.68
CA PRO A 350 -2.82 7.83 -7.75
C PRO A 350 -4.27 7.34 -7.87
N ALA A 351 -4.57 6.11 -7.42
CA ALA A 351 -5.91 5.56 -7.25
C ALA A 351 -5.91 4.43 -6.20
N TYR A 352 -7.03 4.24 -5.50
CA TYR A 352 -7.29 3.13 -4.58
C TYR A 352 -8.46 2.27 -5.08
N LEU A 353 -8.59 1.04 -4.55
CA LEU A 353 -9.69 0.12 -4.81
C LEU A 353 -11.06 0.79 -4.65
N TRP A 354 -11.20 1.62 -3.62
CA TRP A 354 -12.40 2.40 -3.31
C TRP A 354 -12.80 3.35 -4.45
N ASP A 355 -11.82 3.98 -5.12
CA ASP A 355 -12.11 4.89 -6.22
C ASP A 355 -12.77 4.13 -7.39
N ARG A 356 -12.36 2.88 -7.65
CA ARG A 356 -12.96 2.04 -8.69
C ARG A 356 -14.35 1.54 -8.32
N LEU A 357 -14.57 1.24 -7.05
CA LEU A 357 -15.89 0.88 -6.52
C LEU A 357 -16.86 2.05 -6.64
N ASP A 358 -16.43 3.25 -6.23
CA ASP A 358 -17.18 4.50 -6.38
C ASP A 358 -17.51 4.78 -7.86
N GLU A 359 -16.53 4.67 -8.76
CA GLU A 359 -16.72 4.85 -10.22
C GLU A 359 -17.75 3.86 -10.81
N LYS A 360 -17.83 2.64 -10.27
CA LYS A 360 -18.75 1.58 -10.74
C LYS A 360 -20.11 1.63 -10.05
N GLY A 361 -20.23 2.29 -8.89
CA GLY A 361 -21.42 2.24 -8.03
C GLY A 361 -21.57 0.90 -7.30
N VAL A 362 -20.45 0.25 -6.95
CA VAL A 362 -20.43 -0.96 -6.13
C VAL A 362 -20.26 -0.54 -4.67
N ASP A 363 -21.20 -0.91 -3.80
CA ASP A 363 -21.15 -0.49 -2.40
C ASP A 363 -20.14 -1.31 -1.58
N TYR A 364 -19.50 -0.68 -0.60
CA TYR A 364 -18.44 -1.31 0.19
C TYR A 364 -18.36 -0.81 1.63
N ARG A 365 -17.71 -1.59 2.51
CA ARG A 365 -17.35 -1.20 3.87
C ARG A 365 -15.87 -1.46 4.14
N ILE A 366 -15.25 -0.57 4.91
CA ILE A 366 -13.85 -0.61 5.27
C ILE A 366 -13.74 -0.68 6.79
N TYR A 367 -13.35 -1.84 7.30
CA TYR A 367 -13.20 -2.13 8.72
C TYR A 367 -11.72 -2.11 9.10
N GLY A 368 -11.31 -1.07 9.82
CA GLY A 368 -10.01 -0.97 10.49
C GLY A 368 -8.89 -0.28 9.70
N GLU A 369 -8.96 -0.24 8.36
CA GLU A 369 -7.91 0.37 7.52
C GLU A 369 -7.79 1.89 7.76
N ASN A 370 -6.73 2.29 8.46
CA ASN A 370 -6.48 3.67 8.86
C ASN A 370 -5.24 4.29 8.21
N TYR A 371 -4.35 3.52 7.58
CA TYR A 371 -3.18 4.08 6.89
C TYR A 371 -3.63 5.04 5.79
N PHE A 372 -4.72 4.69 5.08
CA PHE A 372 -5.20 5.47 3.93
C PHE A 372 -6.54 6.18 4.14
N LEU A 373 -7.20 5.95 5.28
CA LEU A 373 -8.40 6.68 5.72
C LEU A 373 -8.23 8.20 5.51
N PHE A 374 -7.10 8.74 5.98
CA PHE A 374 -6.81 10.17 5.97
C PHE A 374 -6.46 10.70 4.56
N THR A 375 -5.86 9.88 3.69
CA THR A 375 -5.58 10.32 2.31
C THR A 375 -6.84 10.52 1.50
N ARG A 376 -7.93 9.79 1.78
CA ARG A 376 -9.24 10.03 1.13
C ARG A 376 -9.85 11.35 1.57
N ALA A 377 -9.76 11.70 2.86
CA ALA A 377 -10.18 13.02 3.34
C ALA A 377 -9.38 14.14 2.66
N TYR A 378 -8.06 13.98 2.53
CA TYR A 378 -7.21 14.92 1.78
C TYR A 378 -7.63 15.03 0.31
N LYS A 379 -7.89 13.89 -0.35
CA LYS A 379 -8.35 13.84 -1.74
C LYS A 379 -9.66 14.62 -1.95
N ILE A 380 -10.62 14.52 -1.02
CA ILE A 380 -11.85 15.32 -1.09
C ILE A 380 -11.52 16.82 -1.06
N PHE A 381 -10.60 17.25 -0.20
CA PHE A 381 -10.18 18.66 -0.15
C PHE A 381 -9.50 19.10 -1.44
N THR A 382 -8.58 18.29 -1.97
CA THR A 382 -7.85 18.65 -3.19
C THR A 382 -8.72 18.61 -4.44
N ASP A 383 -9.67 17.67 -4.52
CA ASP A 383 -10.61 17.58 -5.64
C ASP A 383 -11.56 18.79 -5.68
N LEU A 384 -12.01 19.28 -4.52
CA LEU A 384 -12.96 20.39 -4.44
C LEU A 384 -12.30 21.78 -4.46
N TYR A 385 -11.13 21.92 -3.84
CA TYR A 385 -10.50 23.23 -3.58
C TYR A 385 -9.06 23.35 -4.11
N GLY A 386 -8.51 22.28 -4.69
CA GLY A 386 -7.11 22.21 -5.10
C GLY A 386 -6.13 22.02 -3.92
N PRO A 387 -4.89 21.59 -4.21
CA PRO A 387 -3.85 21.39 -3.19
C PRO A 387 -3.44 22.69 -2.47
N GLU A 388 -3.67 23.84 -3.10
CA GLU A 388 -3.40 25.17 -2.51
C GLU A 388 -4.56 25.74 -1.70
N GLY A 389 -5.71 25.06 -1.69
CA GLY A 389 -6.88 25.46 -0.93
C GLY A 389 -6.63 25.44 0.58
N GLU A 390 -7.33 26.30 1.32
CA GLU A 390 -7.12 26.47 2.76
C GLU A 390 -7.28 25.14 3.53
N LEU A 391 -8.30 24.33 3.20
CA LEU A 391 -8.53 23.03 3.83
C LEU A 391 -7.39 22.05 3.57
N ALA A 392 -6.90 21.97 2.32
CA ALA A 392 -5.79 21.08 1.98
C ALA A 392 -4.51 21.47 2.73
N LYS A 393 -4.19 22.77 2.79
CA LYS A 393 -3.03 23.29 3.53
C LYS A 393 -3.12 23.03 5.03
N LYS A 394 -4.28 23.29 5.64
CA LYS A 394 -4.47 23.06 7.09
C LYS A 394 -4.47 21.58 7.43
N PHE A 395 -5.10 20.75 6.61
CA PHE A 395 -5.05 19.30 6.78
C PHE A 395 -3.61 18.78 6.69
N TYR A 396 -2.85 19.22 5.69
CA TYR A 396 -1.45 18.87 5.55
C TYR A 396 -0.63 19.30 6.76
N ALA A 397 -0.80 20.55 7.22
CA ALA A 397 -0.10 21.03 8.41
C ALA A 397 -0.40 20.16 9.64
N LYS A 398 -1.68 19.82 9.85
CA LYS A 398 -2.10 18.96 10.97
C LYS A 398 -1.54 17.54 10.87
N VAL A 399 -1.52 16.96 9.67
CA VAL A 399 -0.89 15.66 9.42
C VAL A 399 0.59 15.68 9.82
N ILE A 400 1.34 16.70 9.39
CA ILE A 400 2.78 16.78 9.65
C ILE A 400 3.05 16.98 11.14
N GLU A 401 2.22 17.76 11.82
CA GLU A 401 2.27 17.92 13.27
C GLU A 401 2.11 16.57 13.99
N VAL A 402 1.06 15.81 13.67
CA VAL A 402 0.79 14.48 14.27
C VAL A 402 1.91 13.48 13.93
N ALA A 403 2.37 13.47 12.67
CA ALA A 403 3.49 12.63 12.29
C ALA A 403 4.77 12.99 13.07
N SER A 404 4.98 14.26 13.43
CA SER A 404 6.16 14.68 14.20
C SER A 404 6.08 14.33 15.69
N SER A 405 4.89 14.19 16.27
CA SER A 405 4.72 13.78 17.67
C SER A 405 4.81 12.26 17.84
N GLY A 406 4.60 11.50 16.76
CA GLY A 406 4.54 10.04 16.81
C GLY A 406 3.22 9.50 17.34
N ASP A 407 2.19 10.34 17.40
CA ASP A 407 0.85 9.96 17.83
C ASP A 407 0.18 9.06 16.78
N ASP A 408 -0.51 8.01 17.24
CA ASP A 408 -1.30 7.15 16.36
C ASP A 408 -2.66 7.80 16.06
N ARG A 409 -2.76 8.34 14.84
CA ARG A 409 -3.97 8.99 14.36
C ARG A 409 -5.18 8.04 14.26
N GLY A 410 -4.95 6.73 14.11
CA GLY A 410 -6.02 5.73 14.19
C GLY A 410 -6.66 5.70 15.56
N THR A 411 -5.83 5.55 16.61
CA THR A 411 -6.26 5.64 18.00
C THR A 411 -6.95 6.96 18.32
N GLU A 412 -6.40 8.10 17.88
CA GLU A 412 -7.06 9.40 18.06
C GLU A 412 -8.45 9.46 17.42
N PHE A 413 -8.59 8.94 16.20
CA PHE A 413 -9.88 8.89 15.51
C PHE A 413 -10.87 7.97 16.24
N ASN A 414 -10.42 6.81 16.70
CA ASN A 414 -11.26 5.87 17.47
C ASN A 414 -11.81 6.53 18.75
N GLU A 415 -10.97 7.23 19.52
CA GLU A 415 -11.40 7.93 20.73
C GLU A 415 -12.31 9.13 20.43
N LEU A 416 -12.06 9.85 19.33
CA LEU A 416 -12.96 10.90 18.85
C LEU A 416 -14.34 10.35 18.48
N ALA A 417 -14.38 9.22 17.78
CA ALA A 417 -15.60 8.65 17.23
C ALA A 417 -16.42 7.84 18.25
N LYS A 418 -15.83 7.46 19.38
CA LYS A 418 -16.44 6.66 20.46
C LYS A 418 -17.86 7.08 20.88
N PRO A 419 -18.18 8.38 21.08
CA PRO A 419 -19.54 8.79 21.44
C PRO A 419 -20.57 8.66 20.30
N TYR A 420 -20.12 8.29 19.09
CA TYR A 420 -20.89 8.36 17.85
C TYR A 420 -20.94 7.03 17.07
N PHE A 421 -20.46 5.93 17.66
CA PHE A 421 -20.33 4.62 17.02
C PHE A 421 -21.58 4.13 16.25
N ASP A 422 -22.78 4.37 16.80
CA ASP A 422 -24.04 3.91 16.19
C ASP A 422 -24.75 4.99 15.33
N ARG A 423 -24.09 6.11 15.01
CA ARG A 423 -24.72 7.31 14.39
C ARG A 423 -24.41 7.52 12.90
N ALA A 424 -23.72 6.60 12.24
CA ALA A 424 -23.35 6.69 10.82
C ALA A 424 -23.66 5.41 10.03
N LYS A 425 -24.77 4.73 10.34
CA LYS A 425 -25.12 3.41 9.77
C LYS A 425 -25.52 3.48 8.30
N THR A 426 -26.13 4.59 7.89
CA THR A 426 -26.49 4.90 6.49
C THR A 426 -25.82 6.21 6.04
N ARG A 427 -25.78 6.45 4.73
CA ARG A 427 -25.30 7.74 4.17
C ARG A 427 -26.11 8.93 4.69
N ALA A 428 -27.41 8.74 4.92
CA ALA A 428 -28.27 9.76 5.52
C ALA A 428 -27.90 10.03 7.00
N ASP A 429 -27.62 8.99 7.77
CA ASP A 429 -27.16 9.13 9.16
C ASP A 429 -25.82 9.89 9.21
N ALA A 430 -24.86 9.51 8.36
CA ALA A 430 -23.57 10.19 8.25
C ALA A 430 -23.72 11.66 7.85
N TYR A 431 -24.61 11.98 6.91
CA TYR A 431 -24.91 13.36 6.52
C TYR A 431 -25.52 14.16 7.68
N ASN A 432 -26.45 13.56 8.42
CA ASN A 432 -27.06 14.18 9.61
C ASN A 432 -26.04 14.39 10.73
N LEU A 433 -25.15 13.42 10.94
CA LEU A 433 -24.08 13.48 11.94
C LEU A 433 -23.11 14.63 11.66
N LEU A 434 -22.82 14.95 10.40
CA LEU A 434 -22.02 16.14 10.04
C LEU A 434 -22.72 17.48 10.38
N GLY A 435 -24.01 17.45 10.71
CA GLY A 435 -24.75 18.58 11.27
C GLY A 435 -24.71 18.67 12.80
N ASP A 436 -24.24 17.63 13.51
CA ASP A 436 -24.11 17.62 14.97
C ASP A 436 -22.95 18.54 15.41
N PRO A 437 -23.21 19.61 16.20
CA PRO A 437 -22.18 20.57 16.58
C PRO A 437 -21.00 19.96 17.36
N GLY A 438 -21.26 18.94 18.18
CA GLY A 438 -20.24 18.26 18.97
C GLY A 438 -19.32 17.43 18.10
N PHE A 439 -19.89 16.66 17.17
CA PHE A 439 -19.13 15.83 16.24
C PHE A 439 -18.32 16.68 15.28
N ILE A 440 -18.94 17.65 14.60
CA ILE A 440 -18.25 18.44 13.57
C ILE A 440 -17.13 19.30 14.15
N SER A 441 -17.29 19.81 15.38
CA SER A 441 -16.25 20.54 16.10
C SER A 441 -15.01 19.66 16.31
N ARG A 442 -15.20 18.46 16.85
CA ARG A 442 -14.11 17.50 17.09
C ARG A 442 -13.46 17.05 15.79
N LEU A 443 -14.27 16.69 14.79
CA LEU A 443 -13.79 16.26 13.48
C LEU A 443 -12.99 17.37 12.78
N SER A 444 -13.42 18.62 12.88
CA SER A 444 -12.70 19.76 12.32
C SER A 444 -11.32 19.94 12.97
N HIS A 445 -11.24 19.91 14.30
CA HIS A 445 -9.96 19.97 15.02
C HIS A 445 -9.03 18.81 14.65
N PHE A 446 -9.58 17.61 14.55
CA PHE A 446 -8.83 16.42 14.16
C PHE A 446 -8.30 16.49 12.71
N LEU A 447 -9.07 17.08 11.78
CA LEU A 447 -8.68 17.17 10.38
C LEU A 447 -7.79 18.37 10.10
N THR A 448 -8.12 19.57 10.59
CA THR A 448 -7.46 20.84 10.21
C THR A 448 -6.78 21.58 11.36
N GLY A 449 -6.85 21.05 12.59
CA GLY A 449 -6.29 21.70 13.79
C GLY A 449 -7.12 22.88 14.31
N ASP A 450 -8.26 23.17 13.68
CA ASP A 450 -9.13 24.31 13.99
C ASP A 450 -10.57 24.09 13.51
N TYR A 451 -11.36 25.16 13.47
CA TYR A 451 -12.76 25.15 13.03
C TYR A 451 -12.97 25.46 11.53
N THR A 452 -11.91 25.50 10.70
CA THR A 452 -12.04 25.84 9.28
C THR A 452 -12.88 24.80 8.54
N PHE A 453 -12.64 23.49 8.75
CA PHE A 453 -13.46 22.43 8.13
C PHE A 453 -14.94 22.56 8.52
N ALA A 454 -15.25 22.75 9.80
CA ALA A 454 -16.62 22.96 10.26
C ALA A 454 -17.27 24.20 9.61
N THR A 455 -16.51 25.28 9.40
CA THR A 455 -17.02 26.53 8.82
C THR A 455 -17.31 26.38 7.33
N VAL A 456 -16.43 25.72 6.57
CA VAL A 456 -16.62 25.47 5.14
C VAL A 456 -17.76 24.47 4.92
N LEU A 457 -17.83 23.40 5.73
CA LEU A 457 -18.86 22.36 5.60
C LEU A 457 -20.29 22.91 5.81
N LYS A 458 -20.47 23.94 6.64
CA LYS A 458 -21.76 24.63 6.82
C LYS A 458 -22.22 25.41 5.57
N ARG A 459 -21.29 25.76 4.68
CA ARG A 459 -21.55 26.64 3.51
C ARG A 459 -21.47 25.90 2.17
N ASP A 460 -20.78 24.76 2.12
CA ASP A 460 -20.63 23.95 0.91
C ASP A 460 -21.26 22.57 1.10
N ASP A 461 -22.50 22.42 0.60
CA ASP A 461 -23.24 21.17 0.71
C ASP A 461 -22.58 20.02 -0.09
N ARG A 462 -21.80 20.33 -1.13
CA ARG A 462 -21.04 19.33 -1.89
C ARG A 462 -19.97 18.68 -1.01
N LEU A 463 -19.29 19.48 -0.19
CA LEU A 463 -18.30 18.98 0.77
C LEU A 463 -18.98 18.08 1.80
N ARG A 464 -20.14 18.51 2.33
CA ARG A 464 -20.90 17.72 3.31
C ARG A 464 -21.33 16.38 2.75
N HIS A 465 -21.86 16.33 1.53
CA HIS A 465 -22.23 15.07 0.87
C HIS A 465 -21.03 14.15 0.64
N ARG A 466 -19.90 14.67 0.12
CA ARG A 466 -18.68 13.89 -0.10
C ARG A 466 -18.11 13.33 1.21
N PHE A 467 -18.15 14.11 2.29
CA PHE A 467 -17.70 13.62 3.61
C PHE A 467 -18.68 12.66 4.26
N ALA A 468 -19.98 12.82 4.07
CA ALA A 468 -20.99 11.89 4.56
C ALA A 468 -20.81 10.50 3.94
N ASP A 469 -20.60 10.47 2.63
CA ASP A 469 -20.30 9.26 1.87
C ASP A 469 -18.99 8.61 2.34
N TYR A 470 -17.92 9.40 2.46
CA TYR A 470 -16.66 8.93 3.04
C TYR A 470 -16.85 8.31 4.44
N LEU A 471 -17.51 9.00 5.38
CA LEU A 471 -17.70 8.50 6.75
C LEU A 471 -18.59 7.25 6.79
N TYR A 472 -19.58 7.13 5.91
CA TYR A 472 -20.42 5.94 5.82
C TYR A 472 -19.60 4.68 5.55
N HIS A 473 -18.56 4.76 4.72
CA HIS A 473 -17.74 3.58 4.40
C HIS A 473 -16.89 3.06 5.57
N TYR A 474 -16.75 3.82 6.67
CA TYR A 474 -15.94 3.45 7.83
C TYR A 474 -16.78 3.31 9.11
N PRO A 475 -17.20 2.09 9.48
CA PRO A 475 -17.92 1.86 10.73
C PRO A 475 -17.06 2.23 11.94
N PHE A 476 -17.46 3.30 12.65
CA PHE A 476 -16.66 3.88 13.72
C PHE A 476 -16.40 2.94 14.91
N SER A 477 -17.29 1.97 15.15
CA SER A 477 -17.11 1.01 16.24
C SER A 477 -16.02 -0.02 15.96
N PHE A 478 -15.64 -0.21 14.69
CA PHE A 478 -14.58 -1.14 14.35
C PHE A 478 -13.22 -0.49 14.59
N ARG A 479 -12.52 -0.96 15.62
CA ARG A 479 -11.22 -0.41 16.00
C ARG A 479 -10.14 -0.77 14.99
N SER A 480 -9.37 0.22 14.54
CA SER A 480 -8.15 0.06 13.75
C SER A 480 -7.01 -0.63 14.54
N TRP A 481 -5.78 -0.53 14.04
CA TRP A 481 -4.56 -0.98 14.71
C TRP A 481 -4.54 -0.71 16.21
N ASP A 482 -4.59 -1.79 17.02
CA ASP A 482 -4.35 -1.79 18.46
C ASP A 482 -4.26 -3.24 18.95
N LEU A 483 -3.05 -3.71 19.25
CA LEU A 483 -2.82 -5.08 19.71
C LEU A 483 -3.45 -5.40 21.08
N LYS A 484 -3.82 -4.39 21.88
CA LYS A 484 -4.52 -4.60 23.15
C LYS A 484 -6.00 -4.89 22.96
N TYR A 485 -6.54 -4.54 21.80
CA TYR A 485 -7.93 -4.79 21.46
C TYR A 485 -8.03 -6.15 20.75
N SER A 486 -8.91 -7.02 21.24
CA SER A 486 -9.03 -8.39 20.73
C SER A 486 -9.63 -8.41 19.33
N ASP A 487 -9.11 -9.25 18.43
CA ASP A 487 -9.74 -9.48 17.12
C ASP A 487 -11.14 -10.08 17.25
N LEU A 488 -11.44 -10.78 18.36
CA LEU A 488 -12.80 -11.23 18.66
C LEU A 488 -13.74 -10.06 18.97
N ASP A 489 -13.24 -9.00 19.61
CA ASP A 489 -14.04 -7.78 19.83
C ASP A 489 -14.22 -7.02 18.49
N ARG A 490 -13.20 -6.98 17.61
CA ARG A 490 -13.35 -6.46 16.24
C ARG A 490 -14.42 -7.21 15.44
N VAL A 491 -14.37 -8.54 15.48
CA VAL A 491 -15.38 -9.40 14.83
C VAL A 491 -16.77 -9.18 15.42
N ARG A 492 -16.90 -8.88 16.73
CA ARG A 492 -18.19 -8.53 17.33
C ARG A 492 -18.80 -7.28 16.67
N GLU A 493 -18.00 -6.23 16.55
CA GLU A 493 -18.45 -4.95 15.99
C GLU A 493 -18.74 -5.06 14.49
N TRP A 494 -17.90 -5.79 13.74
CA TRP A 494 -18.17 -6.13 12.34
C TRP A 494 -19.47 -6.95 12.20
N LYS A 495 -19.66 -8.00 13.00
CA LYS A 495 -20.87 -8.86 12.96
C LYS A 495 -22.13 -8.04 13.20
N LYS A 496 -22.12 -7.13 14.19
CA LYS A 496 -23.25 -6.23 14.48
C LYS A 496 -23.63 -5.36 13.27
N ASP A 497 -22.64 -4.80 12.58
CA ASP A 497 -22.88 -3.99 11.38
C ASP A 497 -23.34 -4.85 10.19
N PHE A 498 -22.70 -5.99 9.94
CA PHE A 498 -23.06 -6.94 8.90
C PHE A 498 -24.51 -7.46 9.07
N GLU A 499 -24.91 -7.84 10.27
CA GLU A 499 -26.30 -8.24 10.56
C GLU A 499 -27.29 -7.09 10.40
N THR A 500 -26.86 -5.85 10.67
CA THR A 500 -27.69 -4.67 10.39
C THR A 500 -27.91 -4.51 8.89
N GLN A 501 -26.85 -4.66 8.09
CA GLN A 501 -26.94 -4.64 6.63
C GLN A 501 -27.86 -5.74 6.08
N LEU A 502 -27.77 -6.97 6.64
CA LEU A 502 -28.68 -8.07 6.31
C LEU A 502 -30.15 -7.72 6.64
N ARG A 503 -30.43 -7.20 7.83
CA ARG A 503 -31.79 -6.78 8.23
C ARG A 503 -32.36 -5.68 7.35
N LEU A 504 -31.50 -4.76 6.89
CA LEU A 504 -31.88 -3.67 5.98
C LEU A 504 -32.00 -4.14 4.51
N GLY A 505 -31.64 -5.38 4.20
CA GLY A 505 -31.65 -5.90 2.83
C GLY A 505 -30.60 -5.27 1.91
N HIS A 506 -29.58 -4.63 2.49
CA HIS A 506 -28.54 -3.92 1.76
C HIS A 506 -27.17 -4.24 2.35
N VAL A 507 -26.57 -5.33 1.86
CA VAL A 507 -25.20 -5.73 2.20
C VAL A 507 -24.24 -5.15 1.17
N ALA A 508 -23.19 -4.51 1.65
CA ALA A 508 -22.07 -4.04 0.86
C ALA A 508 -21.46 -5.19 0.06
N GLN A 509 -21.21 -4.97 -1.23
CA GLN A 509 -20.67 -5.97 -2.15
C GLN A 509 -19.19 -6.26 -1.92
N LEU A 510 -18.44 -5.31 -1.34
CA LEU A 510 -17.09 -5.54 -0.83
C LEU A 510 -16.99 -5.17 0.66
N SER A 511 -16.47 -6.07 1.49
CA SER A 511 -16.09 -5.76 2.87
C SER A 511 -14.59 -5.97 3.03
N TYR A 512 -13.83 -4.90 3.26
CA TYR A 512 -12.42 -4.96 3.65
C TYR A 512 -12.32 -5.07 5.17
N ILE A 513 -11.74 -6.14 5.70
CA ILE A 513 -11.71 -6.43 7.15
C ILE A 513 -10.27 -6.64 7.60
N TRP A 514 -9.77 -5.77 8.47
CA TRP A 514 -8.43 -5.93 9.04
C TRP A 514 -8.46 -6.58 10.42
N LEU A 515 -7.78 -7.71 10.57
CA LEU A 515 -7.63 -8.47 11.83
C LEU A 515 -6.14 -8.55 12.20
N PRO A 516 -5.56 -7.53 12.85
CA PRO A 516 -4.11 -7.35 12.96
C PRO A 516 -3.43 -8.14 14.09
N ASN A 517 -4.16 -8.85 14.96
CA ASN A 517 -3.53 -9.36 16.19
C ASN A 517 -2.59 -10.55 15.95
N ASP A 518 -2.61 -11.14 14.76
CA ASP A 518 -1.54 -12.05 14.35
C ASP A 518 -0.21 -11.33 14.11
N HIS A 519 -0.13 -10.00 14.07
CA HIS A 519 1.16 -9.31 14.14
C HIS A 519 1.97 -9.73 15.38
N THR A 520 1.29 -9.97 16.51
CA THR A 520 1.85 -10.19 17.86
C THR A 520 2.59 -8.98 18.42
N ASP A 521 3.01 -9.05 19.69
CA ASP A 521 3.92 -8.08 20.32
C ASP A 521 5.37 -8.63 20.35
N GLY A 522 5.75 -9.38 19.31
CA GLY A 522 7.03 -10.09 19.24
C GLY A 522 7.20 -11.09 20.39
N SER A 523 8.35 -11.03 21.08
CA SER A 523 8.62 -11.89 22.25
C SER A 523 8.05 -11.34 23.57
N SER A 524 7.38 -10.18 23.54
CA SER A 524 6.73 -9.60 24.71
C SER A 524 5.59 -10.49 25.20
N LYS A 525 5.32 -10.44 26.50
CA LYS A 525 4.18 -11.11 27.14
C LYS A 525 3.31 -10.12 27.93
N LYS A 526 3.42 -8.82 27.62
CA LYS A 526 2.71 -7.75 28.34
C LYS A 526 1.21 -7.72 28.04
N ILE A 527 0.83 -8.11 26.82
CA ILE A 527 -0.56 -8.13 26.35
C ILE A 527 -1.02 -9.59 26.30
N LEU A 528 -0.44 -10.35 25.37
CA LEU A 528 -0.56 -11.79 25.18
C LEU A 528 0.82 -12.30 24.74
N ASP A 529 1.08 -13.60 24.88
CA ASP A 529 2.21 -14.20 24.15
C ASP A 529 1.87 -14.46 22.67
N ALA A 530 2.88 -14.72 21.84
CA ALA A 530 2.70 -14.90 20.41
C ALA A 530 1.74 -16.05 20.05
N TYR A 531 1.69 -17.13 20.85
CA TYR A 531 0.78 -18.26 20.61
C TYR A 531 -0.67 -17.89 20.93
N GLN A 532 -0.88 -17.13 22.00
CA GLN A 532 -2.19 -16.61 22.38
C GLN A 532 -2.74 -15.63 21.34
N PHE A 533 -1.89 -14.73 20.83
CA PHE A 533 -2.24 -13.82 19.73
C PHE A 533 -2.69 -14.60 18.48
N MET A 534 -1.89 -15.58 18.05
CA MET A 534 -2.24 -16.42 16.89
C MET A 534 -3.51 -17.23 17.10
N ALA A 535 -3.70 -17.81 18.29
CA ALA A 535 -4.91 -18.54 18.64
C ALA A 535 -6.16 -17.64 18.67
N GLN A 536 -6.02 -16.39 19.10
CA GLN A 536 -7.10 -15.41 19.09
C GLN A 536 -7.49 -15.01 17.66
N ASN A 537 -6.51 -14.70 16.80
CA ASN A 537 -6.74 -14.36 15.40
C ASN A 537 -7.36 -15.55 14.63
N ASP A 538 -6.86 -16.78 14.81
CA ASP A 538 -7.43 -18.01 14.24
C ASP A 538 -8.91 -18.20 14.61
N ALA A 539 -9.25 -17.99 15.87
CA ALA A 539 -10.63 -18.07 16.34
C ALA A 539 -11.51 -16.95 15.74
N ALA A 540 -10.98 -15.74 15.60
CA ALA A 540 -11.67 -14.60 14.99
C ALA A 540 -11.96 -14.85 13.50
N VAL A 541 -10.97 -15.33 12.75
CA VAL A 541 -11.12 -15.77 11.35
C VAL A 541 -12.22 -16.82 11.22
N GLY A 542 -12.22 -17.83 12.10
CA GLY A 542 -13.27 -18.85 12.14
C GLY A 542 -14.66 -18.27 12.29
N ARG A 543 -14.84 -17.29 13.18
CA ARG A 543 -16.14 -16.62 13.38
C ARG A 543 -16.59 -15.78 12.19
N VAL A 544 -15.68 -15.10 11.50
CA VAL A 544 -16.02 -14.34 10.27
C VAL A 544 -16.61 -15.29 9.23
N ILE A 545 -15.91 -16.41 8.96
CA ILE A 545 -16.31 -17.37 7.92
C ILE A 545 -17.59 -18.09 8.32
N GLU A 546 -17.71 -18.53 9.57
CA GLU A 546 -18.92 -19.14 10.11
C GLU A 546 -20.13 -18.19 9.94
N THR A 547 -20.00 -16.94 10.37
CA THR A 547 -21.07 -15.92 10.29
C THR A 547 -21.53 -15.71 8.83
N ILE A 548 -20.59 -15.54 7.89
CA ILE A 548 -20.92 -15.34 6.47
C ILE A 548 -21.58 -16.60 5.89
N SER A 549 -21.05 -17.78 6.21
CA SER A 549 -21.51 -19.04 5.61
C SER A 549 -22.89 -19.51 6.10
N HIS A 550 -23.35 -19.00 7.24
CA HIS A 550 -24.71 -19.21 7.75
C HIS A 550 -25.68 -18.09 7.35
N SER A 551 -25.21 -17.06 6.64
CA SER A 551 -26.05 -15.96 6.19
C SER A 551 -26.84 -16.30 4.91
N PRO A 552 -27.96 -15.59 4.63
CA PRO A 552 -28.74 -15.77 3.41
C PRO A 552 -27.97 -15.50 2.10
N ILE A 553 -26.84 -14.80 2.17
CA ILE A 553 -26.04 -14.43 1.00
C ILE A 553 -24.91 -15.42 0.69
N TRP A 554 -24.68 -16.45 1.52
CA TRP A 554 -23.55 -17.39 1.38
C TRP A 554 -23.36 -17.93 -0.03
N LYS A 555 -24.46 -18.32 -0.69
CA LYS A 555 -24.49 -18.86 -2.06
C LYS A 555 -23.85 -17.94 -3.12
N GLU A 556 -23.70 -16.65 -2.83
CA GLU A 556 -23.16 -15.61 -3.71
C GLU A 556 -21.93 -14.92 -3.07
N SER A 557 -21.39 -15.47 -1.98
CA SER A 557 -20.25 -14.91 -1.24
C SER A 557 -18.93 -15.56 -1.60
N LEU A 558 -17.87 -14.75 -1.56
CA LEU A 558 -16.48 -15.17 -1.60
C LEU A 558 -15.73 -14.49 -0.45
N ILE A 559 -14.93 -15.27 0.26
CA ILE A 559 -13.99 -14.78 1.27
C ILE A 559 -12.60 -14.99 0.70
N LEU A 560 -11.82 -13.92 0.65
CA LEU A 560 -10.40 -13.93 0.29
C LEU A 560 -9.62 -13.35 1.46
N MET A 561 -8.52 -14.00 1.82
CA MET A 561 -7.72 -13.63 2.97
C MET A 561 -6.24 -13.69 2.63
N GLU A 562 -5.51 -12.66 3.01
CA GLU A 562 -4.06 -12.59 2.86
C GLU A 562 -3.42 -11.82 4.02
N GLU A 563 -2.12 -12.04 4.20
CA GLU A 563 -1.26 -11.21 5.03
C GLU A 563 -0.88 -9.93 4.26
N ASP A 564 -0.76 -8.81 4.97
CA ASP A 564 -0.29 -7.55 4.39
C ASP A 564 1.19 -7.68 3.94
N ASP A 565 2.01 -8.35 4.73
CA ASP A 565 3.38 -8.70 4.41
C ASP A 565 3.78 -10.05 5.04
N ALA A 566 4.95 -10.59 4.68
CA ALA A 566 5.50 -11.79 5.32
C ALA A 566 6.50 -11.47 6.45
N GLN A 567 6.93 -10.20 6.53
CA GLN A 567 7.93 -9.58 7.38
C GLN A 567 9.17 -10.44 7.63
N ASN A 568 9.14 -11.24 8.69
CA ASN A 568 10.31 -11.96 9.17
C ASN A 568 9.95 -13.35 9.66
N GLY A 569 8.97 -14.03 9.06
CA GLY A 569 8.80 -15.45 9.33
C GLY A 569 9.92 -16.29 8.68
N PRO A 570 10.20 -17.51 9.18
CA PRO A 570 11.00 -18.48 8.45
C PRO A 570 10.22 -19.06 7.27
N ASP A 571 10.87 -19.21 6.11
CA ASP A 571 10.32 -19.96 4.97
C ASP A 571 11.46 -20.53 4.14
N HIS A 572 11.34 -21.79 3.72
CA HIS A 572 12.39 -22.48 2.97
C HIS A 572 12.37 -22.17 1.46
N VAL A 573 11.29 -21.60 0.95
CA VAL A 573 11.10 -21.29 -0.46
C VAL A 573 11.43 -19.83 -0.73
N ASP A 574 10.80 -18.91 0.01
CA ASP A 574 10.97 -17.46 -0.16
C ASP A 574 10.51 -16.69 1.08
N ALA A 575 11.27 -15.69 1.50
CA ALA A 575 10.95 -14.82 2.63
C ALA A 575 9.67 -13.99 2.43
N THR A 576 9.22 -13.82 1.19
CA THR A 576 7.95 -13.15 0.85
C THR A 576 6.79 -14.13 0.70
N ARG A 577 7.03 -15.44 0.79
CA ARG A 577 5.96 -16.45 0.71
C ARG A 577 5.15 -16.42 1.99
N THR A 578 3.84 -16.28 1.85
CA THR A 578 2.91 -16.13 2.96
C THR A 578 1.74 -17.11 2.86
N ILE A 579 0.90 -17.12 3.89
CA ILE A 579 -0.39 -17.80 3.87
C ILE A 579 -1.44 -16.92 3.18
N ALA A 580 -2.33 -17.57 2.43
CA ALA A 580 -3.55 -16.96 1.93
C ALA A 580 -4.66 -18.00 1.92
N PHE A 581 -5.90 -17.56 2.04
CA PHE A 581 -7.07 -18.43 2.07
C PHE A 581 -8.17 -17.93 1.17
N ALA A 582 -8.93 -18.87 0.62
CA ALA A 582 -10.17 -18.59 -0.07
C ALA A 582 -11.27 -19.53 0.45
N ALA A 583 -12.44 -18.98 0.72
CA ALA A 583 -13.61 -19.74 1.15
C ALA A 583 -14.87 -19.23 0.46
N GLY A 584 -15.71 -20.13 -0.02
CA GLY A 584 -16.91 -19.77 -0.77
C GLY A 584 -17.53 -21.00 -1.43
N PRO A 585 -18.80 -20.93 -1.86
CA PRO A 585 -19.41 -22.05 -2.58
C PRO A 585 -18.68 -22.39 -3.88
N TYR A 586 -18.15 -21.40 -4.57
CA TYR A 586 -17.44 -21.58 -5.84
C TYR A 586 -15.94 -21.78 -5.69
N VAL A 587 -15.42 -21.87 -4.47
CA VAL A 587 -14.01 -22.22 -4.23
C VAL A 587 -13.88 -23.73 -4.24
N LYS A 588 -12.85 -24.25 -4.93
CA LYS A 588 -12.55 -25.69 -4.97
C LYS A 588 -12.39 -26.24 -3.55
N ARG A 589 -12.78 -27.50 -3.36
CA ARG A 589 -12.65 -28.21 -2.08
C ARG A 589 -11.49 -29.19 -2.14
N GLY A 590 -10.71 -29.25 -1.08
CA GLY A 590 -9.53 -30.11 -0.98
C GLY A 590 -8.59 -30.03 -2.17
N ALA A 591 -8.40 -28.87 -2.80
CA ALA A 591 -7.50 -28.71 -3.96
C ALA A 591 -6.14 -28.13 -3.55
N LEU A 592 -5.07 -28.55 -4.24
CA LEU A 592 -3.74 -27.95 -4.12
C LEU A 592 -3.54 -27.06 -5.33
N VAL A 593 -3.32 -25.78 -5.09
CA VAL A 593 -3.07 -24.78 -6.12
C VAL A 593 -1.62 -24.33 -5.98
N GLY A 594 -0.78 -24.86 -6.88
CA GLY A 594 0.65 -24.59 -6.92
C GLY A 594 1.03 -23.39 -7.80
N ASP A 595 0.05 -22.77 -8.48
CA ASP A 595 0.24 -21.54 -9.25
C ASP A 595 0.81 -20.43 -8.36
N ARG A 596 1.68 -19.59 -8.94
CA ARG A 596 2.19 -18.40 -8.25
C ARG A 596 1.12 -17.31 -8.25
N TYR A 597 0.67 -16.92 -7.06
CA TYR A 597 -0.19 -15.76 -6.85
C TYR A 597 0.43 -14.79 -5.85
N ASP A 598 -0.02 -13.55 -5.87
CA ASP A 598 0.41 -12.49 -4.98
C ASP A 598 -0.75 -11.51 -4.70
N GLN A 599 -0.50 -10.46 -3.93
CA GLN A 599 -1.52 -9.47 -3.55
C GLN A 599 -2.15 -8.81 -4.79
N LEU A 600 -1.34 -8.57 -5.84
CA LEU A 600 -1.84 -8.06 -7.12
C LEU A 600 -2.77 -9.08 -7.81
N SER A 601 -2.45 -10.37 -7.73
CA SER A 601 -3.30 -11.46 -8.26
C SER A 601 -4.66 -11.52 -7.53
N MET A 602 -4.67 -11.34 -6.20
CA MET A 602 -5.89 -11.31 -5.41
C MET A 602 -6.74 -10.09 -5.74
N LEU A 603 -6.15 -8.89 -5.76
CA LEU A 603 -6.81 -7.66 -6.20
C LEU A 603 -7.39 -7.79 -7.61
N ARG A 604 -6.60 -8.32 -8.55
CA ARG A 604 -7.04 -8.52 -9.92
C ARG A 604 -8.26 -9.45 -10.00
N THR A 605 -8.32 -10.45 -9.13
CA THR A 605 -9.46 -11.35 -9.01
C THR A 605 -10.70 -10.62 -8.50
N ILE A 606 -10.56 -9.79 -7.47
CA ILE A 606 -11.64 -8.95 -6.93
C ILE A 606 -12.19 -8.01 -8.01
N GLU A 607 -11.32 -7.33 -8.74
CA GLU A 607 -11.69 -6.43 -9.82
C GLU A 607 -12.53 -7.13 -10.88
N ILE A 608 -12.08 -8.30 -11.37
CA ILE A 608 -12.79 -9.03 -12.42
C ILE A 608 -14.17 -9.49 -11.93
N LEU A 609 -14.26 -10.03 -10.71
CA LEU A 609 -15.51 -10.53 -10.15
C LEU A 609 -16.54 -9.42 -9.92
N LEU A 610 -16.09 -8.23 -9.53
CA LEU A 610 -16.95 -7.05 -9.34
C LEU A 610 -17.14 -6.22 -10.63
N GLY A 611 -16.51 -6.62 -11.74
CA GLY A 611 -16.60 -5.92 -13.03
C GLY A 611 -15.97 -4.53 -13.01
N LEU A 612 -14.89 -4.37 -12.24
CA LEU A 612 -14.08 -3.16 -12.13
C LEU A 612 -13.01 -3.11 -13.22
N ALA A 613 -12.62 -1.91 -13.61
CA ALA A 613 -11.41 -1.70 -14.41
C ALA A 613 -10.17 -1.85 -13.52
N PRO A 614 -9.02 -2.29 -14.07
CA PRO A 614 -7.77 -2.33 -13.33
C PRO A 614 -7.45 -1.00 -12.66
N LEU A 615 -6.98 -1.04 -11.42
CA LEU A 615 -6.48 0.12 -10.69
C LEU A 615 -5.35 0.79 -11.46
N ASN A 616 -4.30 0.02 -11.75
CA ASN A 616 -3.12 0.48 -12.48
C ASN A 616 -2.55 -0.64 -13.39
N SER A 617 -1.39 -0.40 -14.00
CA SER A 617 -0.80 -1.37 -14.92
C SER A 617 -0.31 -2.65 -14.22
N ASN A 618 -0.03 -2.62 -12.92
CA ASN A 618 0.48 -3.76 -12.17
C ASN A 618 -0.59 -4.85 -12.06
N GLU A 619 -1.77 -4.51 -11.57
CA GLU A 619 -2.91 -5.44 -11.46
C GLU A 619 -3.41 -5.82 -12.84
N ALA A 620 -3.39 -4.90 -13.81
CA ALA A 620 -3.78 -5.20 -15.19
C ALA A 620 -2.94 -6.34 -15.81
N MET A 621 -1.69 -6.47 -15.38
CA MET A 621 -0.75 -7.52 -15.80
C MET A 621 -0.70 -8.72 -14.84
N ALA A 622 -1.37 -8.65 -13.68
CA ALA A 622 -1.35 -9.73 -12.70
C ALA A 622 -2.20 -10.93 -13.15
N ALA A 623 -1.76 -12.14 -12.76
CA ALA A 623 -2.52 -13.35 -13.03
C ALA A 623 -3.74 -13.41 -12.10
N PRO A 624 -4.98 -13.43 -12.61
CA PRO A 624 -6.14 -13.66 -11.76
C PRO A 624 -6.12 -15.10 -11.20
N MET A 625 -6.64 -15.27 -9.99
CA MET A 625 -6.63 -16.52 -9.23
C MET A 625 -7.65 -17.54 -9.71
N PHE A 626 -7.90 -17.67 -11.02
CA PHE A 626 -8.94 -18.57 -11.53
C PHE A 626 -8.71 -20.04 -11.18
N GLY A 627 -7.47 -20.43 -10.90
CA GLY A 627 -7.12 -21.77 -10.44
C GLY A 627 -7.84 -22.21 -9.16
N ILE A 628 -8.33 -21.27 -8.34
CA ILE A 628 -9.02 -21.59 -7.07
C ILE A 628 -10.50 -21.95 -7.23
N PHE A 629 -11.10 -21.61 -8.37
CA PHE A 629 -12.55 -21.67 -8.51
C PHE A 629 -13.06 -22.92 -9.25
N THR A 630 -14.33 -23.25 -9.02
CA THR A 630 -15.04 -24.37 -9.63
C THR A 630 -16.40 -23.91 -10.16
N ASP A 631 -16.90 -24.57 -11.19
CA ASP A 631 -18.26 -24.41 -11.73
C ASP A 631 -19.32 -25.24 -10.97
N LYS A 632 -18.87 -26.13 -10.06
CA LYS A 632 -19.71 -26.96 -9.20
C LYS A 632 -19.73 -26.40 -7.77
N PRO A 633 -20.73 -25.57 -7.41
CA PRO A 633 -20.75 -24.93 -6.10
C PRO A 633 -21.03 -25.93 -4.97
N ASN A 634 -20.37 -25.73 -3.82
CA ASN A 634 -20.71 -26.38 -2.56
C ASN A 634 -21.24 -25.34 -1.56
N VAL A 635 -22.56 -25.29 -1.42
CA VAL A 635 -23.29 -24.32 -0.56
C VAL A 635 -23.34 -24.72 0.92
N GLN A 636 -22.66 -25.79 1.33
CA GLN A 636 -22.59 -26.17 2.75
C GLN A 636 -21.94 -25.03 3.56
N SER A 637 -22.59 -24.67 4.67
CA SER A 637 -22.06 -23.70 5.63
C SER A 637 -20.78 -24.23 6.27
N PHE A 638 -19.90 -23.32 6.67
CA PHE A 638 -18.63 -23.65 7.29
C PHE A 638 -18.80 -23.77 8.80
N THR A 639 -18.38 -24.91 9.36
CA THR A 639 -18.29 -25.10 10.80
C THR A 639 -16.81 -25.07 11.19
N PRO A 640 -16.37 -24.08 12.00
CA PRO A 640 -14.98 -23.96 12.38
C PRO A 640 -14.54 -25.12 13.26
N ALA A 641 -13.28 -25.53 13.12
CA ALA A 641 -12.61 -26.45 14.02
C ALA A 641 -12.64 -25.91 15.46
N ARG A 642 -12.51 -26.81 16.43
CA ARG A 642 -12.42 -26.42 17.84
C ARG A 642 -11.25 -25.44 18.01
N ILE A 643 -11.53 -24.29 18.62
CA ILE A 643 -10.52 -23.26 18.91
C ILE A 643 -9.33 -23.83 19.70
N SER A 644 -8.15 -23.27 19.47
CA SER A 644 -6.92 -23.69 20.14
C SER A 644 -7.04 -23.66 21.66
N GLU A 645 -6.43 -24.64 22.33
CA GLU A 645 -6.31 -24.63 23.79
C GLU A 645 -5.37 -23.53 24.30
N ARG A 646 -4.53 -22.95 23.41
CA ARG A 646 -3.64 -21.83 23.72
C ARG A 646 -4.36 -20.48 23.83
N ILE A 647 -5.62 -20.37 23.41
CA ILE A 647 -6.37 -19.11 23.51
C ILE A 647 -6.47 -18.66 24.98
N ALA A 648 -6.29 -17.37 25.24
CA ALA A 648 -6.39 -16.80 26.58
C ALA A 648 -7.82 -16.93 27.14
N ASP A 649 -7.97 -17.03 28.46
CA ASP A 649 -9.28 -17.25 29.10
C ASP A 649 -10.30 -16.15 28.80
N ALA A 650 -9.86 -14.88 28.81
CA ALA A 650 -10.71 -13.75 28.44
C ALA A 650 -11.22 -13.86 26.99
N ASP A 651 -10.37 -14.31 26.06
CA ASP A 651 -10.74 -14.51 24.66
C ASP A 651 -11.59 -15.76 24.45
N ARG A 652 -11.39 -16.81 25.25
CA ARG A 652 -12.29 -17.96 25.27
C ARG A 652 -13.71 -17.53 25.62
N GLU A 653 -13.86 -16.65 26.61
CA GLU A 653 -15.16 -16.10 26.97
C GLU A 653 -15.72 -15.18 25.88
N ARG A 654 -14.92 -14.27 25.31
CA ARG A 654 -15.35 -13.45 24.15
C ARG A 654 -15.85 -14.31 23.00
N TYR A 655 -15.15 -15.40 22.67
CA TYR A 655 -15.52 -16.33 21.60
C TYR A 655 -16.85 -17.04 21.87
N ARG A 656 -17.13 -17.40 23.13
CA ARG A 656 -18.44 -17.97 23.52
C ARG A 656 -19.55 -16.94 23.35
N GLN A 657 -19.32 -15.71 23.80
CA GLN A 657 -20.31 -14.62 23.74
C GLN A 657 -20.66 -14.18 22.32
N LEU A 658 -19.72 -14.29 21.38
CA LEU A 658 -19.97 -14.01 19.96
C LEU A 658 -21.04 -14.91 19.35
N GLY A 659 -21.18 -16.14 19.87
CA GLY A 659 -22.02 -17.18 19.29
C GLY A 659 -21.63 -17.54 17.85
N PRO A 660 -22.26 -18.58 17.27
CA PRO A 660 -22.27 -18.77 15.82
C PRO A 660 -22.91 -17.56 15.11
#